data_AF-A0A2X0MYF5-F1
#
_entry.id   AF-A0A2X0MYF5-F1
#
_cell.length_a   1.000
_cell.length_b   1.000
_cell.length_c   1.000
_cell.angle_alpha   90.00
_cell.angle_beta   90.00
_cell.angle_gamma   90.00
#
_symmetry.space_group_name_H-M   'P 1'
#
loop_
_entity.id
_entity.type
_entity.pdbx_description
1 polymer ?
#
loop_
_entity_poly.entity_id
_entity_poly.type
_entity_poly.pdbx_seq_one_letter_code
_entity_poly.pdbx_strand_id
1 'polypeptide(L)'
;MRAVDTGTKDGADHKQAAAGDTGDFGQNDQPETASKPGWRSKVTYPLFAAPLDGTFRHPTFKGLVTTMKIPAERANRYCMLPLFPAPKPPGTHSLFVQNHNRARWRARKSLARGALVLLGAFILVLEPKSLTRLGNAAFFGCISAIMIPANLPVMMILLVGFLLVFGMCLGWAWSCAAMAAAARTRSQALLGSEVKSFRVANANAQNIDALYRVAIFQGQFLDWRSTLVIGVFFVIGSFALGLMRANAPKLMVASIFGTIVMDVMLSYGPLFPSANYTLAYNFLLPTGCFLGIAAAGSVLIFPESINSTWTTSLVDTCLTPVYERIALFSKLLRTPPPSSTSTAWIDQHDAWNNNAMAIASGVNALLGGMGTMELEASVGRMSAKDYYSLKPLLEELASRSLGLGSLYRGLESQALRTLRDTKGIIDLQAKLQHPIGREAPHLNQLRSNISAAEDKHAHSIATLLPRFANAVDPLLIAMDEALLGAMTWLSVANTSRWKRFRSDQVAADYEAQRERVAALERAMEEYRTTRRLEIFAPFQKFFDLETGRPRSELKFSPISLMQVLSASDALVGYATTILNLVARLSELENKRRVNKLWMPTGLRKIGKLAFSRHRSQIDGVTGDGDDPDQVVIPFSDSTSTLVDGAEKEEEELHFFLRQRNEEKKDPDVRAPRNAAQRFGGKLYGIGRWCKTTETIFAIKYVAIGLALWLPQVFKTSAYFTYVNKGLWALITAQTFLSLYAGDQIMATIQKIAGTVVGLLYGMMIWYVGNGRGSNRIGTAASLFVFMLPLLALRNHAPPAQQQMAILTAVTTVLIVGYSWVNGHLATLGGTIGAQLAWRRALLVIIGSVASMIIMLFPGHQSSRLLVRKTHATCIGEIGRIYMALLSHWIAEDRHDAQKHSSEELVQPRPEATSLEFDAFTPAVQKEAREILLATWAKLIGTTQHIKESRYELSLRGDWPAAEYKSLLRAQVIMMQALGSLGLGLVRLEPAWRKMLIRSTAFLHPNLISDVSSTFALLSLALREGAPLPQATPGPLLDRLLYHDKKFKTGRSEASDQVLHTADGARLGEFELTWTILRDERFGTYASTIVALGSLLLTLDDAETAVKALVGEVYMPGYDYLVERARQEL
;
A
#
# COMPACT_ATOMS: atom_id res chain seq x y z
N MET A 1 -39.10 -42.08 9.56
CA MET A 1 -39.25 -43.08 10.67
C MET A 1 -37.88 -43.68 10.97
N ARG A 2 -37.72 -44.29 12.15
CA ARG A 2 -36.52 -45.04 12.62
C ARG A 2 -36.18 -46.22 11.67
N ALA A 3 -35.00 -46.87 11.66
CA ALA A 3 -33.61 -46.59 12.07
C ALA A 3 -32.75 -47.86 11.75
N VAL A 4 -31.46 -47.88 12.14
CA VAL A 4 -30.60 -49.09 12.35
C VAL A 4 -29.92 -49.75 11.12
N ASP A 5 -28.67 -49.34 10.88
CA ASP A 5 -27.40 -50.09 11.05
C ASP A 5 -27.06 -51.46 10.39
N THR A 6 -25.75 -51.59 10.09
CA THR A 6 -24.96 -52.81 9.71
C THR A 6 -25.31 -53.53 8.40
N GLY A 7 -24.38 -54.12 7.62
CA GLY A 7 -22.92 -54.19 7.71
C GLY A 7 -22.38 -55.62 7.51
N THR A 8 -21.75 -55.93 6.37
CA THR A 8 -20.95 -57.17 6.17
C THR A 8 -20.00 -57.07 4.96
N LYS A 9 -18.87 -57.78 5.05
CA LYS A 9 -17.96 -58.16 3.96
C LYS A 9 -17.76 -59.68 4.10
N ASP A 10 -17.77 -60.38 2.98
CA ASP A 10 -17.13 -61.68 2.68
C ASP A 10 -17.19 -61.84 1.16
N GLY A 11 -16.37 -62.62 0.45
CA GLY A 11 -15.21 -63.44 0.79
C GLY A 11 -14.50 -63.84 -0.53
N ALA A 12 -13.27 -64.36 -0.48
CA ALA A 12 -12.55 -64.80 -1.68
C ALA A 12 -12.90 -66.26 -2.07
N ASP A 13 -12.74 -66.67 -3.34
CA ASP A 13 -11.56 -67.41 -3.82
C ASP A 13 -11.70 -68.13 -5.19
N HIS A 14 -10.52 -68.38 -5.81
CA HIS A 14 -10.13 -69.54 -6.64
C HIS A 14 -10.48 -69.74 -8.15
N LYS A 15 -9.37 -69.90 -8.93
CA LYS A 15 -9.03 -70.90 -10.00
C LYS A 15 -9.82 -70.90 -11.33
N GLN A 16 -9.20 -70.61 -12.48
CA GLN A 16 -8.31 -71.45 -13.35
C GLN A 16 -9.02 -72.56 -14.16
N ALA A 17 -9.14 -72.42 -15.50
CA ALA A 17 -8.47 -73.27 -16.52
C ALA A 17 -9.00 -73.11 -17.98
N ALA A 18 -8.05 -73.09 -18.94
CA ALA A 18 -8.02 -73.69 -20.30
C ALA A 18 -8.97 -73.30 -21.48
N ALA A 19 -8.33 -73.08 -22.65
CA ALA A 19 -8.78 -73.21 -24.06
C ALA A 19 -10.00 -72.39 -24.56
N GLY A 20 -10.11 -71.96 -25.83
CA GLY A 20 -9.23 -72.04 -27.01
C GLY A 20 -9.92 -71.49 -28.28
N ASP A 21 -9.15 -71.29 -29.36
CA ASP A 21 -9.54 -71.03 -30.77
C ASP A 21 -10.12 -69.68 -31.29
N THR A 22 -9.42 -69.19 -32.34
CA THR A 22 -9.85 -68.53 -33.61
C THR A 22 -10.91 -67.41 -33.65
N GLY A 23 -10.69 -66.39 -34.49
CA GLY A 23 -11.79 -65.64 -35.13
C GLY A 23 -11.51 -64.18 -35.46
N ASP A 24 -11.16 -63.91 -36.71
CA ASP A 24 -10.68 -62.65 -37.30
C ASP A 24 -11.74 -61.52 -37.50
N PHE A 25 -11.25 -60.30 -37.79
CA PHE A 25 -11.91 -59.10 -38.38
C PHE A 25 -13.24 -58.49 -37.84
N GLY A 26 -13.23 -57.15 -37.65
CA GLY A 26 -14.28 -56.28 -38.25
C GLY A 26 -15.01 -55.21 -37.40
N GLN A 27 -14.47 -53.98 -37.38
CA GLN A 27 -15.15 -52.65 -37.32
C GLN A 27 -16.37 -52.33 -36.40
N ASN A 28 -16.19 -51.23 -35.63
CA ASN A 28 -17.15 -50.18 -35.23
C ASN A 28 -18.51 -50.52 -34.57
N ASP A 29 -18.68 -50.19 -33.29
CA ASP A 29 -19.28 -48.90 -32.85
C ASP A 29 -19.16 -48.65 -31.33
N GLN A 30 -19.31 -47.38 -30.90
CA GLN A 30 -19.24 -46.87 -29.52
C GLN A 30 -20.63 -46.94 -28.80
N PRO A 31 -20.80 -46.82 -27.45
CA PRO A 31 -20.11 -45.86 -26.55
C PRO A 31 -19.90 -46.25 -25.04
N GLU A 32 -19.27 -45.32 -24.28
CA GLU A 32 -19.45 -44.98 -22.83
C GLU A 32 -19.43 -46.08 -21.71
N THR A 33 -18.85 -45.92 -20.50
CA THR A 33 -18.43 -44.72 -19.72
C THR A 33 -17.34 -45.00 -18.65
N ALA A 34 -16.58 -43.94 -18.31
CA ALA A 34 -16.08 -43.54 -16.98
C ALA A 34 -15.19 -44.44 -16.07
N SER A 35 -13.93 -44.01 -15.92
CA SER A 35 -13.23 -44.00 -14.60
C SER A 35 -12.47 -42.67 -14.38
N LYS A 36 -12.20 -42.32 -13.12
CA LYS A 36 -11.83 -40.94 -12.68
C LYS A 36 -10.32 -40.62 -12.81
N PRO A 37 -9.92 -39.33 -12.89
CA PRO A 37 -8.65 -38.94 -13.51
C PRO A 37 -7.44 -38.88 -12.56
N GLY A 38 -6.34 -39.51 -12.99
CA GLY A 38 -4.98 -39.21 -12.52
C GLY A 38 -4.31 -38.14 -13.40
N TRP A 39 -3.74 -37.12 -12.79
CA TRP A 39 -3.19 -35.96 -13.49
C TRP A 39 -1.82 -36.23 -14.14
N ARG A 40 -1.76 -36.23 -15.48
CA ARG A 40 -0.70 -35.63 -16.35
C ARG A 40 -0.71 -36.25 -17.76
N SER A 41 -1.19 -35.51 -18.76
CA SER A 41 -0.85 -35.75 -20.16
C SER A 41 -0.55 -34.42 -20.87
N LYS A 42 0.45 -34.44 -21.74
CA LYS A 42 0.80 -33.30 -22.61
C LYS A 42 -0.25 -33.20 -23.71
N VAL A 43 -0.70 -31.98 -24.03
CA VAL A 43 -1.39 -31.70 -25.29
C VAL A 43 -0.53 -30.75 -26.10
N THR A 44 -0.11 -31.23 -27.26
CA THR A 44 0.57 -30.48 -28.33
C THR A 44 -0.47 -29.87 -29.25
N TYR A 45 -0.34 -28.58 -29.57
CA TYR A 45 -1.11 -27.96 -30.66
C TYR A 45 -0.46 -28.29 -32.01
N PRO A 46 -1.22 -28.75 -33.02
CA PRO A 46 -0.72 -28.91 -34.37
C PRO A 46 -0.69 -27.55 -35.09
N LEU A 47 0.46 -27.21 -35.66
CA LEU A 47 0.59 -26.13 -36.65
C LEU A 47 0.52 -26.76 -38.04
N PHE A 48 -0.46 -26.34 -38.84
CA PHE A 48 -0.62 -26.78 -40.23
C PHE A 48 0.58 -26.40 -41.11
N ALA A 49 0.88 -27.22 -42.12
CA ALA A 49 1.98 -27.00 -43.05
C ALA A 49 1.55 -27.12 -44.53
N ALA A 50 1.74 -26.00 -45.25
CA ALA A 50 1.94 -25.88 -46.71
C ALA A 50 0.76 -26.24 -47.67
N PRO A 51 0.80 -25.85 -48.99
CA PRO A 51 1.80 -25.02 -49.71
C PRO A 51 1.26 -23.81 -50.54
N LEU A 52 2.20 -22.92 -50.88
CA LEU A 52 2.37 -22.03 -52.07
C LEU A 52 1.24 -21.80 -53.10
N ASP A 53 0.99 -20.53 -53.49
CA ASP A 53 1.48 -19.93 -54.77
C ASP A 53 1.06 -18.44 -54.96
N GLY A 54 1.72 -17.68 -55.87
CA GLY A 54 1.14 -16.47 -56.49
C GLY A 54 1.70 -15.06 -56.18
N THR A 55 2.87 -14.72 -56.74
CA THR A 55 3.33 -13.38 -57.24
C THR A 55 2.68 -12.05 -56.77
N PHE A 56 3.48 -11.09 -56.26
CA PHE A 56 3.86 -9.81 -56.95
C PHE A 56 4.93 -8.98 -56.17
N ARG A 57 5.50 -7.93 -56.79
CA ARG A 57 6.71 -7.14 -56.37
C ARG A 57 6.30 -5.80 -55.69
N HIS A 58 7.11 -4.93 -55.05
CA HIS A 58 8.56 -4.65 -54.78
C HIS A 58 8.64 -3.59 -53.61
N PRO A 59 9.79 -3.01 -53.15
CA PRO A 59 11.19 -3.44 -53.08
C PRO A 59 11.90 -3.25 -51.69
N THR A 60 12.93 -4.06 -51.48
CA THR A 60 14.07 -4.01 -50.52
C THR A 60 14.36 -2.80 -49.60
N PHE A 61 14.61 -3.10 -48.31
CA PHE A 61 15.80 -2.61 -47.55
C PHE A 61 16.56 -3.84 -46.99
N LYS A 62 17.91 -3.78 -46.91
CA LYS A 62 18.78 -4.95 -46.66
C LYS A 62 19.70 -4.77 -45.43
N GLY A 63 19.92 -5.87 -44.70
CA GLY A 63 20.95 -6.00 -43.64
C GLY A 63 20.38 -5.87 -42.22
N LEU A 64 20.69 -6.73 -41.24
CA LEU A 64 21.63 -7.87 -41.20
C LEU A 64 21.07 -8.92 -40.21
N VAL A 65 20.88 -10.18 -40.62
CA VAL A 65 20.45 -11.27 -39.73
C VAL A 65 21.43 -12.44 -39.84
N THR A 66 22.17 -12.70 -38.76
CA THR A 66 22.98 -13.91 -38.59
C THR A 66 22.24 -14.92 -37.73
N THR A 67 21.78 -16.01 -38.36
CA THR A 67 21.06 -17.11 -37.70
C THR A 67 22.03 -18.08 -37.03
N MET A 68 22.05 -18.09 -35.68
CA MET A 68 22.78 -19.11 -34.92
C MET A 68 21.81 -20.15 -34.38
N LYS A 69 21.81 -21.36 -34.95
CA LYS A 69 21.03 -22.51 -34.44
C LYS A 69 21.69 -23.04 -33.16
N ILE A 70 20.88 -23.32 -32.14
CA ILE A 70 21.32 -24.01 -30.90
C ILE A 70 20.54 -25.34 -30.78
N PRO A 71 21.20 -26.49 -30.54
CA PRO A 71 20.55 -27.80 -30.49
C PRO A 71 19.80 -28.05 -29.15
N ALA A 72 18.75 -28.87 -29.21
CA ALA A 72 17.70 -28.93 -28.18
C ALA A 72 17.95 -29.85 -26.96
N GLU A 73 19.10 -30.54 -26.85
CA GLU A 73 19.24 -31.69 -25.93
C GLU A 73 19.72 -31.39 -24.49
N ARG A 74 20.04 -30.13 -24.13
CA ARG A 74 20.59 -29.81 -22.78
C ARG A 74 19.58 -29.34 -21.71
N ALA A 75 18.28 -29.31 -22.00
CA ALA A 75 17.30 -28.69 -21.10
C ALA A 75 16.92 -29.52 -19.84
N ASN A 76 17.20 -30.83 -19.80
CA ASN A 76 16.45 -31.77 -18.95
C ASN A 76 17.18 -32.28 -17.68
N ARG A 77 18.15 -31.55 -17.11
CA ARG A 77 18.94 -32.03 -15.94
C ARG A 77 19.09 -31.08 -14.74
N TYR A 78 18.32 -29.99 -14.64
CA TYR A 78 18.34 -29.06 -13.50
C TYR A 78 16.96 -28.78 -12.91
N CYS A 79 16.41 -29.75 -12.16
CA CYS A 79 15.18 -29.59 -11.36
C CYS A 79 15.47 -29.69 -9.85
N MET A 80 16.11 -28.66 -9.30
CA MET A 80 16.13 -28.32 -7.86
C MET A 80 16.31 -26.80 -7.73
N LEU A 81 15.36 -26.12 -7.07
CA LEU A 81 15.30 -24.66 -6.81
C LEU A 81 15.59 -23.70 -8.00
N PRO A 82 14.55 -23.26 -8.76
CA PRO A 82 14.65 -22.06 -9.57
C PRO A 82 14.41 -20.81 -8.70
N LEU A 83 15.47 -20.03 -8.44
CA LEU A 83 15.37 -18.76 -7.70
C LEU A 83 14.87 -17.57 -8.55
N PHE A 84 14.45 -17.82 -9.81
CA PHE A 84 14.13 -16.80 -10.82
C PHE A 84 13.02 -17.30 -11.80
N PRO A 85 12.19 -16.40 -12.36
CA PRO A 85 11.13 -16.76 -13.31
C PRO A 85 11.62 -16.99 -14.76
N ALA A 86 10.72 -17.50 -15.60
CA ALA A 86 10.92 -17.95 -16.98
C ALA A 86 11.40 -16.85 -17.97
N PRO A 87 12.01 -17.23 -19.12
CA PRO A 87 12.52 -16.27 -20.12
C PRO A 87 11.40 -15.55 -20.88
N LYS A 88 11.67 -14.30 -21.28
CA LYS A 88 10.75 -13.41 -22.01
C LYS A 88 10.89 -13.53 -23.54
N PRO A 89 9.84 -13.18 -24.32
CA PRO A 89 9.84 -13.26 -25.80
C PRO A 89 10.85 -12.29 -26.46
N PRO A 90 11.28 -12.59 -27.71
CA PRO A 90 12.20 -11.72 -28.46
C PRO A 90 11.55 -10.38 -28.81
N GLY A 91 12.31 -9.29 -28.70
CA GLY A 91 11.87 -7.93 -29.05
C GLY A 91 11.87 -6.90 -27.92
N THR A 92 12.10 -7.29 -26.66
CA THR A 92 12.18 -6.30 -25.56
C THR A 92 13.42 -5.41 -25.68
N HIS A 93 13.20 -4.08 -25.74
CA HIS A 93 14.27 -3.07 -25.81
C HIS A 93 15.29 -3.19 -24.66
N SER A 94 16.55 -2.85 -24.96
CA SER A 94 17.73 -3.09 -24.12
C SER A 94 17.64 -2.50 -22.70
N LEU A 95 16.84 -1.46 -22.50
CA LEU A 95 16.63 -0.80 -21.20
C LEU A 95 16.03 -1.70 -20.13
N PHE A 96 15.19 -2.69 -20.46
CA PHE A 96 14.66 -3.61 -19.44
C PHE A 96 15.74 -4.54 -18.89
N VAL A 97 16.65 -5.00 -19.75
CA VAL A 97 17.82 -5.80 -19.37
C VAL A 97 18.82 -4.94 -18.58
N GLN A 98 19.01 -3.67 -18.98
CA GLN A 98 19.87 -2.73 -18.28
C GLN A 98 19.32 -2.30 -16.91
N ASN A 99 18.01 -2.03 -16.77
CA ASN A 99 17.38 -1.67 -15.48
C ASN A 99 17.49 -2.82 -14.49
N HIS A 100 17.24 -4.06 -14.93
CA HIS A 100 17.41 -5.24 -14.08
C HIS A 100 18.88 -5.39 -13.60
N ASN A 101 19.85 -5.12 -14.46
CA ASN A 101 21.27 -5.11 -14.09
C ASN A 101 21.65 -3.90 -13.22
N ARG A 102 21.06 -2.73 -13.41
CA ARG A 102 21.29 -1.51 -12.61
C ARG A 102 20.78 -1.66 -11.19
N ALA A 103 19.54 -2.14 -11.02
CA ALA A 103 18.97 -2.42 -9.70
C ALA A 103 19.81 -3.46 -8.94
N ARG A 104 20.20 -4.55 -9.61
CA ARG A 104 21.12 -5.57 -9.06
C ARG A 104 22.50 -4.98 -8.70
N TRP A 105 23.03 -4.07 -9.51
CA TRP A 105 24.32 -3.43 -9.23
C TRP A 105 24.25 -2.47 -8.04
N ARG A 106 23.15 -1.70 -7.92
CA ARG A 106 22.89 -0.83 -6.78
C ARG A 106 22.72 -1.63 -5.49
N ALA A 107 21.92 -2.71 -5.53
CA ALA A 107 21.77 -3.68 -4.45
C ALA A 107 23.13 -4.22 -3.97
N ARG A 108 24.01 -4.62 -4.90
CA ARG A 108 25.38 -5.10 -4.59
C ARG A 108 26.26 -4.01 -3.94
N LYS A 109 26.22 -2.77 -4.43
CA LYS A 109 26.95 -1.64 -3.83
C LYS A 109 26.50 -1.35 -2.40
N SER A 110 25.18 -1.28 -2.20
CA SER A 110 24.55 -1.02 -0.90
C SER A 110 24.84 -2.15 0.10
N LEU A 111 24.82 -3.40 -0.36
CA LEU A 111 25.25 -4.57 0.42
C LEU A 111 26.74 -4.51 0.78
N ALA A 112 27.62 -4.21 -0.17
CA ALA A 112 29.06 -4.10 0.08
C ALA A 112 29.37 -2.99 1.11
N ARG A 113 28.70 -1.84 1.01
CA ARG A 113 28.80 -0.73 1.97
C ARG A 113 28.33 -1.14 3.37
N GLY A 114 27.16 -1.78 3.47
CA GLY A 114 26.65 -2.33 4.73
C GLY A 114 27.58 -3.38 5.36
N ALA A 115 28.13 -4.28 4.54
CA ALA A 115 29.07 -5.31 4.99
C ALA A 115 30.39 -4.73 5.50
N LEU A 116 30.95 -3.71 4.83
CA LEU A 116 32.18 -3.03 5.26
C LEU A 116 31.98 -2.23 6.55
N VAL A 117 30.82 -1.56 6.72
CA VAL A 117 30.48 -0.89 7.99
C VAL A 117 30.31 -1.90 9.13
N LEU A 118 29.65 -3.04 8.87
CA LEU A 118 29.53 -4.11 9.86
C LEU A 118 30.90 -4.73 10.22
N LEU A 119 31.79 -4.93 9.24
CA LEU A 119 33.15 -5.39 9.46
C LEU A 119 33.95 -4.42 10.34
N GLY A 120 33.84 -3.12 10.08
CA GLY A 120 34.45 -2.09 10.93
C GLY A 120 33.97 -2.16 12.38
N ALA A 121 32.66 -2.38 12.60
CA ALA A 121 32.11 -2.58 13.93
C ALA A 121 32.64 -3.86 14.60
N PHE A 122 32.76 -4.98 13.85
CA PHE A 122 33.33 -6.22 14.38
C PHE A 122 34.80 -6.09 14.78
N ILE A 123 35.63 -5.38 13.99
CA ILE A 123 37.06 -5.17 14.32
C ILE A 123 37.22 -4.50 15.69
N LEU A 124 36.37 -3.53 16.04
CA LEU A 124 36.39 -2.89 17.35
C LEU A 124 36.00 -3.83 18.52
N VAL A 125 35.19 -4.87 18.27
CA VAL A 125 34.83 -5.86 19.30
C VAL A 125 35.94 -6.91 19.46
N LEU A 126 36.65 -7.25 18.39
CA LEU A 126 37.67 -8.29 18.39
C LEU A 126 39.03 -7.81 18.93
N GLU A 127 39.33 -6.51 18.86
CA GLU A 127 40.60 -5.97 19.35
C GLU A 127 40.59 -5.71 20.87
N PRO A 128 41.49 -6.32 21.68
CA PRO A 128 41.41 -6.25 23.16
C PRO A 128 41.47 -4.83 23.73
N LYS A 129 42.27 -3.93 23.14
CA LYS A 129 42.36 -2.52 23.56
C LYS A 129 41.04 -1.76 23.38
N SER A 130 40.30 -2.09 22.31
CA SER A 130 38.97 -1.52 22.04
C SER A 130 37.90 -2.20 22.92
N LEU A 131 37.92 -3.53 23.03
CA LEU A 131 37.00 -4.33 23.83
C LEU A 131 36.99 -3.91 25.31
N THR A 132 38.16 -3.70 25.92
CA THR A 132 38.30 -3.21 27.30
C THR A 132 37.77 -1.79 27.53
N ARG A 133 37.72 -0.95 26.49
CA ARG A 133 37.12 0.41 26.55
C ARG A 133 35.62 0.41 26.25
N LEU A 134 35.15 -0.48 25.37
CA LEU A 134 33.74 -0.66 25.01
C LEU A 134 32.94 -1.42 26.08
N GLY A 135 33.61 -2.27 26.86
CA GLY A 135 33.03 -2.99 28.00
C GLY A 135 32.08 -4.13 27.61
N ASN A 136 31.24 -4.53 28.56
CA ASN A 136 30.45 -5.77 28.51
C ASN A 136 29.34 -5.80 27.43
N ALA A 137 29.11 -4.69 26.74
CA ALA A 137 28.13 -4.55 25.66
C ALA A 137 28.76 -4.09 24.32
N ALA A 138 30.07 -4.31 24.12
CA ALA A 138 30.80 -3.92 22.91
C ALA A 138 30.13 -4.34 21.58
N PHE A 139 29.53 -5.54 21.55
CA PHE A 139 28.80 -6.06 20.37
C PHE A 139 27.53 -5.25 20.02
N PHE A 140 27.05 -4.36 20.88
CA PHE A 140 25.86 -3.54 20.64
C PHE A 140 26.04 -2.63 19.41
N GLY A 141 27.25 -2.12 19.15
CA GLY A 141 27.53 -1.37 17.91
C GLY A 141 27.31 -2.21 16.64
N CYS A 142 27.52 -3.53 16.72
CA CYS A 142 27.25 -4.46 15.62
C CYS A 142 25.75 -4.76 15.47
N ILE A 143 24.99 -4.79 16.58
CA ILE A 143 23.52 -4.87 16.56
C ILE A 143 22.94 -3.61 15.89
N SER A 144 23.41 -2.43 16.28
CA SER A 144 23.02 -1.15 15.66
C SER A 144 23.30 -1.14 14.15
N ALA A 145 24.43 -1.70 13.71
CA ALA A 145 24.77 -1.85 12.29
C ALA A 145 23.88 -2.84 11.50
N ILE A 146 23.17 -3.75 12.17
CA ILE A 146 22.22 -4.67 11.53
C ILE A 146 20.81 -4.07 11.51
N MET A 147 20.41 -3.41 12.60
CA MET A 147 19.13 -2.71 12.69
C MET A 147 19.10 -1.54 11.68
N ILE A 148 20.13 -0.69 11.71
CA ILE A 148 20.33 0.45 10.81
C ILE A 148 21.59 0.16 9.97
N PRO A 149 21.49 -0.65 8.91
CA PRO A 149 22.60 -0.86 8.00
C PRO A 149 22.92 0.45 7.28
N ALA A 150 24.17 0.59 6.85
CA ALA A 150 24.57 1.66 5.95
C ALA A 150 24.05 1.44 4.51
N ASN A 151 22.79 1.00 4.33
CA ASN A 151 22.15 0.84 3.03
C ASN A 151 21.38 2.10 2.58
N LEU A 152 21.04 2.98 3.54
CA LEU A 152 20.31 4.24 3.33
C LEU A 152 21.21 5.36 2.75
N PRO A 153 20.63 6.46 2.21
CA PRO A 153 21.38 7.65 1.82
C PRO A 153 22.10 8.32 3.00
N VAL A 154 23.17 9.08 2.72
CA VAL A 154 24.03 9.71 3.76
C VAL A 154 23.22 10.52 4.78
N MET A 155 22.36 11.43 4.31
CA MET A 155 21.57 12.29 5.20
C MET A 155 20.54 11.50 6.03
N MET A 156 20.01 10.39 5.51
CA MET A 156 19.10 9.52 6.26
C MET A 156 19.84 8.79 7.40
N ILE A 157 21.08 8.36 7.18
CA ILE A 157 21.89 7.72 8.22
C ILE A 157 22.26 8.71 9.32
N LEU A 158 22.55 9.96 8.96
CA LEU A 158 22.76 11.03 9.93
C LEU A 158 21.49 11.37 10.71
N LEU A 159 20.33 11.45 10.04
CA LEU A 159 19.03 11.74 10.70
C LEU A 159 18.59 10.60 11.64
N VAL A 160 18.65 9.35 11.19
CA VAL A 160 18.30 8.17 12.01
C VAL A 160 19.32 7.98 13.13
N GLY A 161 20.61 8.23 12.87
CA GLY A 161 21.65 8.22 13.89
C GLY A 161 21.46 9.30 14.96
N PHE A 162 21.04 10.51 14.56
CA PHE A 162 20.67 11.57 15.48
C PHE A 162 19.45 11.18 16.34
N LEU A 163 18.38 10.65 15.73
CA LEU A 163 17.20 10.18 16.46
C LEU A 163 17.52 9.06 17.45
N LEU A 164 18.41 8.14 17.07
CA LEU A 164 18.89 7.08 17.94
C LEU A 164 19.65 7.64 19.15
N VAL A 165 20.64 8.51 18.94
CA VAL A 165 21.42 9.12 20.04
C VAL A 165 20.53 10.00 20.91
N PHE A 166 19.63 10.77 20.31
CA PHE A 166 18.64 11.59 21.02
C PHE A 166 17.77 10.73 21.94
N GLY A 167 17.25 9.60 21.43
CA GLY A 167 16.50 8.63 22.22
C GLY A 167 17.30 8.08 23.40
N MET A 168 18.53 7.61 23.15
CA MET A 168 19.43 7.11 24.19
C MET A 168 19.75 8.18 25.26
N CYS A 169 20.00 9.42 24.85
CA CYS A 169 20.24 10.54 25.76
C CYS A 169 18.99 10.94 26.57
N LEU A 170 17.79 10.83 25.99
CA LEU A 170 16.53 11.07 26.69
C LEU A 170 16.30 9.99 27.77
N GLY A 171 16.47 8.71 27.42
CA GLY A 171 16.42 7.60 28.38
C GLY A 171 17.48 7.71 29.48
N TRP A 172 18.70 8.15 29.13
CA TRP A 172 19.78 8.42 30.08
C TRP A 172 19.44 9.57 31.04
N ALA A 173 18.99 10.72 30.52
CA ALA A 173 18.65 11.90 31.32
C ALA A 173 17.51 11.61 32.31
N TRP A 174 16.44 10.94 31.84
CA TRP A 174 15.35 10.49 32.71
C TRP A 174 15.82 9.55 33.81
N SER A 175 16.73 8.62 33.47
CA SER A 175 17.26 7.66 34.44
C SER A 175 18.23 8.28 35.44
N CYS A 176 19.00 9.30 35.05
CA CYS A 176 19.82 10.09 35.96
C CYS A 176 18.95 10.87 36.96
N ALA A 177 17.82 11.45 36.51
CA ALA A 177 16.86 12.09 37.41
C ALA A 177 16.27 11.08 38.42
N ALA A 178 15.91 9.87 37.97
CA ALA A 178 15.43 8.79 38.83
C ALA A 178 16.48 8.39 39.89
N MET A 179 17.73 8.18 39.49
CA MET A 179 18.82 7.83 40.41
C MET A 179 19.13 8.96 41.41
N ALA A 180 19.09 10.22 40.98
CA ALA A 180 19.31 11.37 41.85
C ALA A 180 18.20 11.53 42.90
N ALA A 181 16.93 11.32 42.51
CA ALA A 181 15.81 11.29 43.43
C ALA A 181 15.91 10.11 44.42
N ALA A 182 16.23 8.91 43.91
CA ALA A 182 16.35 7.69 44.70
C ALA A 182 17.55 7.69 45.66
N ALA A 183 18.62 8.43 45.36
CA ALA A 183 19.74 8.64 46.28
C ALA A 183 19.37 9.52 47.48
N ARG A 184 18.44 10.47 47.31
CA ARG A 184 17.94 11.36 48.37
C ARG A 184 16.97 10.65 49.33
N THR A 185 16.20 9.66 48.86
CA THR A 185 15.28 8.88 49.70
C THR A 185 15.93 7.68 50.41
N ARG A 186 17.17 7.36 50.04
CA ARG A 186 17.93 6.22 50.56
C ARG A 186 18.43 6.45 51.98
N SER A 187 18.33 5.40 52.81
CA SER A 187 18.75 5.42 54.22
C SER A 187 20.28 5.33 54.37
N GLN A 188 20.94 6.49 54.51
CA GLN A 188 22.41 6.58 54.59
C GLN A 188 23.01 5.82 55.79
N ALA A 189 22.32 5.80 56.93
CA ALA A 189 22.76 5.06 58.13
C ALA A 189 22.79 3.53 57.91
N LEU A 190 21.77 3.00 57.22
CA LEU A 190 21.67 1.57 56.89
C LEU A 190 22.69 1.19 55.80
N LEU A 191 22.87 2.03 54.78
CA LEU A 191 23.92 1.83 53.78
C LEU A 191 25.33 1.83 54.43
N GLY A 192 25.57 2.75 55.36
CA GLY A 192 26.83 2.83 56.09
C GLY A 192 27.11 1.59 56.94
N SER A 193 26.09 1.03 57.60
CA SER A 193 26.24 -0.20 58.37
C SER A 193 26.41 -1.45 57.50
N GLU A 194 25.66 -1.58 56.40
CA GLU A 194 25.80 -2.69 55.43
C GLU A 194 27.19 -2.70 54.75
N VAL A 195 27.70 -1.54 54.33
CA VAL A 195 29.04 -1.46 53.72
C VAL A 195 30.14 -1.73 54.75
N LYS A 196 29.97 -1.28 56.00
CA LYS A 196 30.92 -1.57 57.09
C LYS A 196 30.92 -3.05 57.47
N SER A 197 29.76 -3.67 57.63
CA SER A 197 29.65 -5.09 57.96
C SER A 197 30.21 -5.97 56.84
N PHE A 198 29.95 -5.64 55.57
CA PHE A 198 30.54 -6.33 54.43
C PHE A 198 32.08 -6.27 54.44
N ARG A 199 32.66 -5.09 54.67
CA ARG A 199 34.12 -4.90 54.73
C ARG A 199 34.77 -5.66 55.89
N VAL A 200 34.13 -5.69 57.06
CA VAL A 200 34.61 -6.45 58.23
C VAL A 200 34.53 -7.95 57.96
N ALA A 201 33.39 -8.44 57.44
CA ALA A 201 33.20 -9.86 57.15
C ALA A 201 34.15 -10.42 56.07
N ASN A 202 34.65 -9.57 55.17
CA ASN A 202 35.54 -9.96 54.06
C ASN A 202 36.96 -9.38 54.19
N ALA A 203 37.37 -8.93 55.38
CA ALA A 203 38.66 -8.27 55.59
C ALA A 203 39.88 -9.13 55.18
N ASN A 204 39.75 -10.46 55.28
CA ASN A 204 40.82 -11.42 54.95
C ASN A 204 40.80 -11.89 53.48
N ALA A 205 39.92 -11.34 52.63
CA ALA A 205 39.79 -11.79 51.24
C ALA A 205 40.86 -11.18 50.32
N GLN A 206 41.52 -12.02 49.51
CA GLN A 206 42.57 -11.60 48.57
C GLN A 206 42.14 -10.52 47.55
N ASN A 207 40.84 -10.43 47.23
CA ASN A 207 40.29 -9.44 46.29
C ASN A 207 38.92 -8.93 46.77
N ILE A 208 38.93 -8.04 47.76
CA ILE A 208 37.72 -7.43 48.35
C ILE A 208 36.82 -6.78 47.27
N ASP A 209 37.41 -6.09 46.29
CA ASP A 209 36.67 -5.43 45.21
C ASP A 209 35.89 -6.40 44.30
N ALA A 210 36.41 -7.61 44.09
CA ALA A 210 35.73 -8.63 43.30
C ALA A 210 34.50 -9.16 44.05
N LEU A 211 34.64 -9.43 45.35
CA LEU A 211 33.53 -9.82 46.22
C LEU A 211 32.50 -8.70 46.38
N TYR A 212 32.93 -7.44 46.48
CA TYR A 212 32.04 -6.29 46.56
C TYR A 212 31.16 -6.15 45.31
N ARG A 213 31.72 -6.41 44.11
CA ARG A 213 30.93 -6.49 42.86
C ARG A 213 29.90 -7.62 42.90
N VAL A 214 30.23 -8.78 43.47
CA VAL A 214 29.26 -9.87 43.66
C VAL A 214 28.15 -9.47 44.62
N ALA A 215 28.49 -8.86 45.76
CA ALA A 215 27.54 -8.44 46.79
C ALA A 215 26.51 -7.40 46.29
N ILE A 216 26.93 -6.48 45.41
CA ILE A 216 26.05 -5.54 44.69
C ILE A 216 24.97 -6.31 43.92
N PHE A 217 25.35 -7.26 43.08
CA PHE A 217 24.39 -8.02 42.27
C PHE A 217 23.66 -9.12 43.05
N GLN A 218 24.12 -9.46 44.26
CA GLN A 218 23.35 -10.24 45.24
C GLN A 218 22.23 -9.44 45.91
N GLY A 219 22.14 -8.12 45.68
CA GLY A 219 21.12 -7.29 46.30
C GLY A 219 21.30 -7.12 47.81
N GLN A 220 22.53 -7.25 48.32
CA GLN A 220 22.81 -6.99 49.73
C GLN A 220 22.44 -5.53 50.07
N PHE A 221 22.95 -4.59 49.25
CA PHE A 221 22.72 -3.15 49.34
C PHE A 221 21.40 -2.67 48.68
N LEU A 222 20.29 -3.40 48.82
CA LEU A 222 18.99 -3.00 48.23
C LEU A 222 18.11 -2.29 49.28
N ASP A 223 17.80 -1.01 49.06
CA ASP A 223 16.86 -0.22 49.89
C ASP A 223 15.51 -0.09 49.17
N TRP A 224 14.42 -0.50 49.84
CA TRP A 224 13.07 -0.46 49.29
C TRP A 224 12.60 0.97 48.98
N ARG A 225 13.04 1.98 49.76
CA ARG A 225 12.67 3.39 49.56
C ARG A 225 13.25 3.95 48.26
N SER A 226 14.52 3.62 48.02
CA SER A 226 15.25 3.98 46.79
C SER A 226 14.65 3.26 45.58
N THR A 227 14.34 1.97 45.74
CA THR A 227 13.74 1.11 44.70
C THR A 227 12.34 1.57 44.29
N LEU A 228 11.49 1.97 45.25
CA LEU A 228 10.14 2.47 44.97
C LEU A 228 10.18 3.74 44.12
N VAL A 229 11.06 4.69 44.41
CA VAL A 229 11.25 5.89 43.59
C VAL A 229 11.67 5.52 42.16
N ILE A 230 12.64 4.61 42.01
CA ILE A 230 13.07 4.12 40.69
C ILE A 230 11.90 3.46 39.94
N GLY A 231 11.07 2.66 40.62
CA GLY A 231 9.87 2.05 40.03
C GLY A 231 8.84 3.06 39.54
N VAL A 232 8.59 4.15 40.28
CA VAL A 232 7.71 5.23 39.83
C VAL A 232 8.25 5.93 38.58
N PHE A 233 9.56 6.24 38.55
CA PHE A 233 10.20 6.80 37.36
C PHE A 233 10.19 5.83 36.17
N PHE A 234 10.34 4.52 36.41
CA PHE A 234 10.24 3.50 35.37
C PHE A 234 8.83 3.43 34.76
N VAL A 235 7.78 3.48 35.60
CA VAL A 235 6.37 3.51 35.16
C VAL A 235 6.09 4.76 34.32
N ILE A 236 6.46 5.96 34.80
CA ILE A 236 6.21 7.22 34.08
C ILE A 236 7.01 7.28 32.77
N GLY A 237 8.28 6.87 32.79
CA GLY A 237 9.16 6.87 31.62
C GLY A 237 8.71 5.88 30.55
N SER A 238 8.37 4.64 30.94
CA SER A 238 7.87 3.63 30.01
C SER A 238 6.50 4.00 29.44
N PHE A 239 5.63 4.66 30.21
CA PHE A 239 4.37 5.21 29.70
C PHE A 239 4.59 6.30 28.64
N ALA A 240 5.47 7.27 28.92
CA ALA A 240 5.79 8.35 27.99
C ALA A 240 6.45 7.84 26.68
N LEU A 241 7.38 6.89 26.79
CA LEU A 241 8.03 6.26 25.63
C LEU A 241 7.07 5.37 24.84
N GLY A 242 6.15 4.68 25.51
CA GLY A 242 5.06 3.93 24.89
C GLY A 242 4.09 4.82 24.11
N LEU A 243 3.67 5.95 24.70
CA LEU A 243 2.86 6.97 24.02
C LEU A 243 3.60 7.60 22.83
N MET A 244 4.90 7.88 22.95
CA MET A 244 5.70 8.41 21.85
C MET A 244 5.79 7.41 20.70
N ARG A 245 5.94 6.11 20.99
CA ARG A 245 5.92 5.03 19.99
C ARG A 245 4.58 4.95 19.25
N ALA A 246 3.45 5.04 19.97
CA ALA A 246 2.13 4.91 19.37
C ALA A 246 1.66 6.17 18.61
N ASN A 247 1.98 7.38 19.10
CA ASN A 247 1.52 8.63 18.50
C ASN A 247 2.43 9.19 17.40
N ALA A 248 3.72 8.81 17.39
CA ALA A 248 4.73 9.38 16.51
C ALA A 248 5.66 8.29 15.92
N PRO A 249 5.23 7.55 14.88
CA PRO A 249 6.02 6.46 14.29
C PRO A 249 7.41 6.90 13.78
N LYS A 250 7.57 8.15 13.34
CA LYS A 250 8.88 8.76 13.01
C LYS A 250 9.90 8.73 14.14
N LEU A 251 9.44 8.81 15.39
CA LEU A 251 10.27 8.80 16.59
C LEU A 251 10.42 7.39 17.18
N MET A 252 9.96 6.33 16.48
CA MET A 252 10.01 4.96 16.98
C MET A 252 11.44 4.45 17.23
N VAL A 253 12.43 4.87 16.42
CA VAL A 253 13.85 4.60 16.71
C VAL A 253 14.29 5.28 18.00
N ALA A 254 13.88 6.53 18.23
CA ALA A 254 14.20 7.26 19.45
C ALA A 254 13.51 6.62 20.68
N SER A 255 12.26 6.16 20.57
CA SER A 255 11.56 5.51 21.69
C SER A 255 12.15 4.15 22.03
N ILE A 256 12.45 3.31 21.03
CA ILE A 256 13.08 1.99 21.24
C ILE A 256 14.43 2.11 21.95
N PHE A 257 15.35 2.93 21.42
CA PHE A 257 16.68 3.06 22.01
C PHE A 257 16.67 3.86 23.33
N GLY A 258 15.69 4.75 23.52
CA GLY A 258 15.43 5.39 24.81
C GLY A 258 14.96 4.39 25.88
N THR A 259 14.03 3.50 25.55
CA THR A 259 13.60 2.43 26.47
C THR A 259 14.76 1.51 26.82
N ILE A 260 15.55 1.05 25.83
CA ILE A 260 16.70 0.16 26.10
C ILE A 260 17.68 0.76 27.12
N VAL A 261 18.02 2.05 27.00
CA VAL A 261 18.92 2.71 27.96
C VAL A 261 18.25 2.88 29.32
N MET A 262 16.95 3.23 29.34
CA MET A 262 16.17 3.35 30.57
C MET A 262 16.06 2.01 31.31
N ASP A 263 15.77 0.90 30.62
CA ASP A 263 15.68 -0.43 31.20
C ASP A 263 16.99 -0.84 31.88
N VAL A 264 18.12 -0.65 31.19
CA VAL A 264 19.46 -0.92 31.73
C VAL A 264 19.70 -0.13 33.02
N MET A 265 19.39 1.17 32.99
CA MET A 265 19.66 2.07 34.11
C MET A 265 18.72 1.89 35.30
N LEU A 266 17.43 1.71 35.07
CA LEU A 266 16.45 1.54 36.14
C LEU A 266 16.38 0.10 36.67
N SER A 267 16.91 -0.89 35.94
CA SER A 267 17.05 -2.27 36.45
C SER A 267 18.31 -2.47 37.29
N TYR A 268 19.47 -1.95 36.85
CA TYR A 268 20.71 -2.10 37.63
C TYR A 268 20.95 -0.97 38.64
N GLY A 269 20.35 0.20 38.45
CA GLY A 269 20.45 1.36 39.35
C GLY A 269 20.16 1.07 40.83
N PRO A 270 19.04 0.40 41.19
CA PRO A 270 18.69 0.08 42.57
C PRO A 270 19.72 -0.78 43.31
N LEU A 271 20.48 -1.60 42.57
CA LEU A 271 21.47 -2.53 43.11
C LEU A 271 22.73 -1.81 43.58
N PHE A 272 23.08 -0.67 42.97
CA PHE A 272 24.28 0.07 43.32
C PHE A 272 24.09 0.84 44.65
N PRO A 273 25.12 0.86 45.51
CA PRO A 273 25.08 1.60 46.77
C PRO A 273 25.13 3.13 46.57
N SER A 274 25.65 3.59 45.43
CA SER A 274 25.70 4.99 45.01
C SER A 274 25.13 5.19 43.61
N ALA A 275 24.68 6.42 43.29
CA ALA A 275 24.07 6.75 42.01
C ALA A 275 25.10 6.70 40.86
N ASN A 276 25.13 5.58 40.12
CA ASN A 276 26.05 5.40 39.01
C ASN A 276 25.47 5.93 37.68
N TYR A 277 25.58 7.24 37.48
CA TYR A 277 25.13 7.92 36.25
C TYR A 277 25.86 7.47 34.97
N THR A 278 27.01 6.79 35.07
CA THR A 278 27.86 6.42 33.92
C THR A 278 27.46 5.10 33.25
N LEU A 279 26.50 4.36 33.80
CA LEU A 279 26.12 3.03 33.33
C LEU A 279 25.70 3.01 31.84
N ALA A 280 25.12 4.10 31.35
CA ALA A 280 24.70 4.28 29.96
C ALA A 280 25.87 4.21 28.96
N TYR A 281 27.11 4.53 29.37
CA TYR A 281 28.29 4.49 28.49
C TYR A 281 28.56 3.12 27.88
N ASN A 282 28.17 2.02 28.56
CA ASN A 282 28.24 0.66 28.01
C ASN A 282 27.48 0.51 26.68
N PHE A 283 26.46 1.33 26.43
CA PHE A 283 25.65 1.31 25.20
C PHE A 283 25.92 2.52 24.30
N LEU A 284 26.09 3.72 24.87
CA LEU A 284 26.37 4.93 24.09
C LEU A 284 27.73 4.85 23.37
N LEU A 285 28.78 4.31 24.00
CA LEU A 285 30.13 4.32 23.43
C LEU A 285 30.25 3.37 22.21
N PRO A 286 29.80 2.10 22.26
CA PRO A 286 29.73 1.24 21.06
C PRO A 286 28.85 1.82 19.95
N THR A 287 27.77 2.50 20.33
CA THR A 287 26.85 3.15 19.38
C THR A 287 27.51 4.34 18.69
N GLY A 288 28.21 5.20 19.43
CA GLY A 288 28.94 6.35 18.88
C GLY A 288 30.04 5.91 17.90
N CYS A 289 30.78 4.86 18.25
CA CYS A 289 31.75 4.23 17.34
C CYS A 289 31.08 3.70 16.07
N PHE A 290 29.95 2.98 16.20
CA PHE A 290 29.16 2.53 15.04
C PHE A 290 28.72 3.71 14.16
N LEU A 291 28.16 4.77 14.73
CA LEU A 291 27.67 5.92 13.97
C LEU A 291 28.80 6.66 13.24
N GLY A 292 29.99 6.77 13.86
CA GLY A 292 31.19 7.28 13.19
C GLY A 292 31.58 6.43 11.98
N ILE A 293 31.63 5.10 12.13
CA ILE A 293 31.95 4.17 11.03
C ILE A 293 30.86 4.19 9.96
N ALA A 294 29.58 4.26 10.34
CA ALA A 294 28.45 4.29 9.42
C ALA A 294 28.43 5.60 8.62
N ALA A 295 28.66 6.76 9.25
CA ALA A 295 28.77 8.04 8.56
C ALA A 295 29.97 8.05 7.60
N ALA A 296 31.16 7.65 8.07
CA ALA A 296 32.36 7.57 7.23
C ALA A 296 32.17 6.59 6.06
N GLY A 297 31.66 5.39 6.31
CA GLY A 297 31.39 4.39 5.28
C GLY A 297 30.34 4.86 4.27
N SER A 298 29.34 5.64 4.69
CA SER A 298 28.31 6.19 3.79
C SER A 298 28.82 7.31 2.90
N VAL A 299 29.83 8.07 3.35
CA VAL A 299 30.47 9.13 2.56
C VAL A 299 31.56 8.57 1.64
N LEU A 300 32.39 7.64 2.13
CA LEU A 300 33.58 7.14 1.43
C LEU A 300 33.28 5.99 0.47
N ILE A 301 32.37 5.08 0.84
CA ILE A 301 32.08 3.86 0.05
C ILE A 301 30.78 4.09 -0.69
N PHE A 302 30.82 4.30 -2.01
CA PHE A 302 29.64 4.52 -2.86
C PHE A 302 28.60 5.51 -2.25
N PRO A 303 28.92 6.80 -2.09
CA PRO A 303 27.99 7.77 -1.54
C PRO A 303 26.72 7.89 -2.39
N GLU A 304 25.56 7.76 -1.72
CA GLU A 304 24.25 7.97 -2.32
C GLU A 304 23.51 9.09 -1.58
N SER A 305 22.97 10.04 -2.35
CA SER A 305 22.10 11.09 -1.85
C SER A 305 20.62 10.68 -1.94
N ILE A 306 19.76 11.34 -1.16
CA ILE A 306 18.30 11.20 -1.23
C ILE A 306 17.83 11.59 -2.63
N ASN A 307 18.35 12.68 -3.21
CA ASN A 307 18.12 13.12 -4.58
C ASN A 307 18.44 11.99 -5.59
N SER A 308 19.60 11.34 -5.49
CA SER A 308 19.98 10.20 -6.37
C SER A 308 19.08 8.98 -6.19
N THR A 309 18.69 8.71 -4.94
CA THR A 309 17.76 7.63 -4.62
C THR A 309 16.39 7.90 -5.21
N TRP A 310 15.88 9.11 -5.04
CA TRP A 310 14.57 9.55 -5.49
C TRP A 310 14.48 9.56 -7.03
N THR A 311 15.49 10.05 -7.76
CA THR A 311 15.49 9.93 -9.25
C THR A 311 15.45 8.47 -9.70
N THR A 312 16.16 7.58 -8.99
CA THR A 312 16.16 6.14 -9.30
C THR A 312 14.79 5.53 -9.04
N SER A 313 14.19 5.81 -7.87
CA SER A 313 12.84 5.35 -7.53
C SER A 313 11.77 5.93 -8.47
N LEU A 314 11.91 7.17 -8.94
CA LEU A 314 11.01 7.73 -9.95
C LEU A 314 10.98 6.84 -11.20
N VAL A 315 12.16 6.50 -11.75
CA VAL A 315 12.25 5.63 -12.94
C VAL A 315 11.81 4.20 -12.62
N ASP A 316 12.35 3.57 -11.57
CA ASP A 316 12.20 2.14 -11.31
C ASP A 316 10.83 1.78 -10.70
N THR A 317 10.28 2.61 -9.80
CA THR A 317 9.04 2.29 -9.04
C THR A 317 7.80 3.05 -9.50
N CYS A 318 7.93 4.10 -10.31
CA CYS A 318 6.78 4.85 -10.84
C CYS A 318 6.72 4.78 -12.37
N LEU A 319 7.73 5.28 -13.08
CA LEU A 319 7.69 5.36 -14.56
C LEU A 319 7.77 3.99 -15.23
N THR A 320 8.47 3.01 -14.66
CA THR A 320 8.53 1.64 -15.23
C THR A 320 7.16 0.95 -15.18
N PRO A 321 6.40 0.93 -14.05
CA PRO A 321 5.01 0.47 -14.06
C PRO A 321 4.08 1.26 -15.00
N VAL A 322 4.28 2.57 -15.17
CA VAL A 322 3.53 3.41 -16.13
C VAL A 322 3.84 3.01 -17.58
N TYR A 323 5.10 2.72 -17.92
CA TYR A 323 5.47 2.17 -19.21
C TYR A 323 4.82 0.79 -19.44
N GLU A 324 4.92 -0.11 -18.46
CA GLU A 324 4.28 -1.44 -18.53
C GLU A 324 2.75 -1.35 -18.69
N ARG A 325 2.11 -0.29 -18.18
CA ARG A 325 0.68 -0.03 -18.35
C ARG A 325 0.28 0.21 -19.81
N ILE A 326 1.10 0.92 -20.58
CA ILE A 326 0.88 1.18 -22.02
C ILE A 326 0.89 -0.16 -22.78
N ALA A 327 1.90 -1.00 -22.52
CA ALA A 327 2.01 -2.33 -23.12
C ALA A 327 0.86 -3.28 -22.70
N LEU A 328 0.43 -3.24 -21.44
CA LEU A 328 -0.74 -4.00 -20.97
C LEU A 328 -2.04 -3.54 -21.64
N PHE A 329 -2.21 -2.23 -21.87
CA PHE A 329 -3.39 -1.70 -22.56
C PHE A 329 -3.40 -2.10 -24.04
N SER A 330 -2.26 -1.96 -24.76
CA SER A 330 -2.13 -2.47 -26.15
C SER A 330 -2.45 -3.96 -26.25
N LYS A 331 -1.95 -4.76 -25.31
CA LYS A 331 -2.26 -6.20 -25.24
C LYS A 331 -3.74 -6.45 -25.02
N LEU A 332 -4.37 -5.72 -24.09
CA LEU A 332 -5.79 -5.86 -23.78
C LEU A 332 -6.68 -5.63 -25.01
N LEU A 333 -6.43 -4.53 -25.76
CA LEU A 333 -7.19 -4.20 -26.97
C LEU A 333 -7.06 -5.24 -28.09
N ARG A 334 -5.97 -6.02 -28.10
CA ARG A 334 -5.72 -7.07 -29.11
C ARG A 334 -6.19 -8.46 -28.67
N THR A 335 -6.49 -8.67 -27.39
CA THR A 335 -7.13 -9.92 -26.93
C THR A 335 -8.64 -9.90 -27.22
N PRO A 336 -9.26 -11.00 -27.66
CA PRO A 336 -10.69 -11.05 -27.93
C PRO A 336 -11.48 -10.86 -26.62
N PRO A 337 -12.58 -10.08 -26.62
CA PRO A 337 -13.38 -9.84 -25.42
C PRO A 337 -13.90 -11.16 -24.82
N PRO A 338 -14.24 -11.17 -23.52
CA PRO A 338 -14.58 -12.40 -22.86
C PRO A 338 -15.94 -12.91 -23.36
N SER A 339 -16.00 -14.20 -23.66
CA SER A 339 -17.16 -14.89 -24.22
C SER A 339 -17.32 -16.26 -23.54
N SER A 340 -18.41 -16.97 -23.84
CA SER A 340 -18.60 -18.37 -23.40
C SER A 340 -17.46 -19.31 -23.77
N THR A 341 -16.63 -18.94 -24.75
CA THR A 341 -15.48 -19.71 -25.26
C THR A 341 -14.10 -19.14 -24.89
N SER A 342 -14.00 -17.96 -24.27
CA SER A 342 -12.70 -17.29 -24.01
C SER A 342 -12.62 -16.61 -22.65
N THR A 343 -11.72 -17.09 -21.78
CA THR A 343 -11.34 -16.47 -20.50
C THR A 343 -10.09 -15.60 -20.56
N ALA A 344 -9.47 -15.44 -21.74
CA ALA A 344 -8.14 -14.83 -21.90
C ALA A 344 -8.04 -13.35 -21.47
N TRP A 345 -9.17 -12.69 -21.26
CA TRP A 345 -9.26 -11.38 -20.60
C TRP A 345 -9.15 -11.49 -19.08
N ILE A 346 -9.90 -12.41 -18.47
CA ILE A 346 -9.94 -12.64 -17.01
C ILE A 346 -8.56 -13.09 -16.52
N ASP A 347 -7.82 -13.87 -17.31
CA ASP A 347 -6.44 -14.28 -17.02
C ASP A 347 -5.44 -13.10 -16.93
N GLN A 348 -5.84 -11.89 -17.35
CA GLN A 348 -5.04 -10.66 -17.25
C GLN A 348 -5.39 -9.80 -16.02
N HIS A 349 -6.44 -10.15 -15.26
CA HIS A 349 -6.93 -9.43 -14.08
C HIS A 349 -5.82 -9.11 -13.07
N ASP A 350 -5.08 -10.14 -12.66
CA ASP A 350 -4.01 -9.99 -11.66
C ASP A 350 -2.86 -9.13 -12.19
N ALA A 351 -2.51 -9.25 -13.47
CA ALA A 351 -1.47 -8.42 -14.07
C ALA A 351 -1.88 -6.93 -14.08
N TRP A 352 -3.13 -6.64 -14.47
CA TRP A 352 -3.65 -5.28 -14.51
C TRP A 352 -3.73 -4.64 -13.12
N ASN A 353 -4.26 -5.38 -12.13
CA ASN A 353 -4.45 -4.90 -10.78
C ASN A 353 -3.13 -4.77 -10.00
N ASN A 354 -2.19 -5.72 -10.16
CA ASN A 354 -0.87 -5.61 -9.54
C ASN A 354 -0.07 -4.41 -10.12
N ASN A 355 -0.15 -4.18 -11.44
CA ASN A 355 0.46 -2.99 -12.06
C ASN A 355 -0.20 -1.67 -11.57
N ALA A 356 -1.53 -1.66 -11.39
CA ALA A 356 -2.24 -0.51 -10.80
C ALA A 356 -1.75 -0.19 -9.38
N MET A 357 -1.60 -1.22 -8.54
CA MET A 357 -1.07 -1.09 -7.19
C MET A 357 0.43 -0.71 -7.16
N ALA A 358 1.21 -1.10 -8.17
CA ALA A 358 2.61 -0.70 -8.32
C ALA A 358 2.75 0.80 -8.60
N ILE A 359 2.00 1.35 -9.56
CA ILE A 359 1.96 2.80 -9.84
C ILE A 359 1.53 3.56 -8.57
N ALA A 360 0.46 3.09 -7.92
CA ALA A 360 -0.11 3.68 -6.71
C ALA A 360 0.89 3.77 -5.54
N SER A 361 1.51 2.63 -5.20
CA SER A 361 2.48 2.56 -4.11
C SER A 361 3.79 3.27 -4.46
N GLY A 362 4.21 3.24 -5.72
CA GLY A 362 5.37 3.98 -6.23
C GLY A 362 5.22 5.49 -6.07
N VAL A 363 4.09 6.07 -6.49
CA VAL A 363 3.84 7.51 -6.32
C VAL A 363 3.73 7.88 -4.84
N ASN A 364 2.96 7.14 -4.04
CA ASN A 364 2.84 7.39 -2.60
C ASN A 364 4.20 7.32 -1.86
N ALA A 365 5.06 6.36 -2.22
CA ALA A 365 6.41 6.24 -1.65
C ALA A 365 7.32 7.42 -2.03
N LEU A 366 7.22 7.92 -3.26
CA LEU A 366 7.98 9.08 -3.73
C LEU A 366 7.53 10.37 -3.04
N LEU A 367 6.21 10.56 -2.87
CA LEU A 367 5.63 11.73 -2.19
C LEU A 367 6.03 11.76 -0.70
N GLY A 368 5.93 10.63 0.01
CA GLY A 368 6.39 10.50 1.40
C GLY A 368 7.91 10.70 1.60
N GLY A 369 8.70 10.61 0.53
CA GLY A 369 10.13 10.93 0.53
C GLY A 369 10.46 12.42 0.34
N MET A 370 9.61 13.19 -0.36
CA MET A 370 9.93 14.56 -0.82
C MET A 370 10.34 15.50 0.32
N GLY A 371 9.66 15.44 1.46
CA GLY A 371 9.94 16.30 2.62
C GLY A 371 11.39 16.21 3.14
N THR A 372 12.06 15.09 2.90
CA THR A 372 13.47 14.88 3.31
C THR A 372 14.48 15.37 2.28
N MET A 373 14.08 15.62 1.03
CA MET A 373 14.98 16.06 -0.04
C MET A 373 15.49 17.50 0.15
N GLU A 374 14.74 18.35 0.86
CA GLU A 374 15.18 19.71 1.18
C GLU A 374 16.27 19.77 2.26
N LEU A 375 16.53 18.64 2.94
CA LEU A 375 17.41 18.57 4.12
C LEU A 375 18.87 18.26 3.77
N GLU A 376 19.16 17.77 2.56
CA GLU A 376 20.51 17.40 2.15
C GLU A 376 21.16 18.40 1.18
N ALA A 377 22.49 18.45 1.19
CA ALA A 377 23.25 18.94 0.05
C ALA A 377 23.32 17.84 -1.02
N SER A 378 23.09 18.16 -2.30
CA SER A 378 23.11 17.17 -3.38
C SER A 378 23.75 17.70 -4.67
N VAL A 379 24.58 16.88 -5.31
CA VAL A 379 25.18 17.20 -6.62
C VAL A 379 24.33 16.58 -7.73
N GLY A 380 23.94 17.36 -8.73
CA GLY A 380 23.21 16.87 -9.92
C GLY A 380 22.59 17.99 -10.76
N ARG A 381 21.94 17.62 -11.87
CA ARG A 381 21.20 18.56 -12.73
C ARG A 381 19.99 19.18 -12.02
N MET A 382 19.20 18.36 -11.32
CA MET A 382 17.93 18.76 -10.71
C MET A 382 18.05 19.08 -9.21
N SER A 383 17.40 20.17 -8.80
CA SER A 383 17.24 20.60 -7.40
C SER A 383 16.00 19.98 -6.74
N ALA A 384 15.90 20.05 -5.41
CA ALA A 384 14.69 19.64 -4.68
C ALA A 384 13.42 20.33 -5.20
N LYS A 385 13.48 21.65 -5.47
CA LYS A 385 12.36 22.43 -6.02
C LYS A 385 11.91 21.94 -7.40
N ASP A 386 12.85 21.50 -8.24
CA ASP A 386 12.51 20.97 -9.56
C ASP A 386 11.68 19.68 -9.44
N TYR A 387 12.01 18.80 -8.49
CA TYR A 387 11.23 17.60 -8.17
C TYR A 387 9.86 17.89 -7.56
N TYR A 388 9.76 18.90 -6.67
CA TYR A 388 8.46 19.36 -6.18
C TYR A 388 7.55 19.83 -7.32
N SER A 389 8.09 20.41 -8.40
CA SER A 389 7.28 20.78 -9.57
C SER A 389 6.74 19.59 -10.37
N LEU A 390 7.26 18.37 -10.15
CA LEU A 390 6.71 17.14 -10.71
C LEU A 390 5.57 16.54 -9.86
N LYS A 391 5.44 16.93 -8.58
CA LYS A 391 4.41 16.40 -7.66
C LYS A 391 3.00 16.32 -8.28
N PRO A 392 2.39 17.44 -8.74
CA PRO A 392 1.01 17.40 -9.25
C PRO A 392 0.88 16.53 -10.50
N LEU A 393 1.92 16.48 -11.35
CA LEU A 393 1.95 15.65 -12.55
C LEU A 393 2.01 14.15 -12.21
N LEU A 394 2.71 13.77 -11.13
CA LEU A 394 2.76 12.37 -10.66
C LEU A 394 1.46 11.94 -9.96
N GLU A 395 0.83 12.84 -9.21
CA GLU A 395 -0.50 12.64 -8.61
C GLU A 395 -1.59 12.50 -9.70
N GLU A 396 -1.51 13.33 -10.75
CA GLU A 396 -2.40 13.19 -11.90
C GLU A 396 -2.11 11.91 -12.71
N LEU A 397 -0.84 11.58 -12.96
CA LEU A 397 -0.46 10.34 -13.64
C LEU A 397 -0.99 9.09 -12.92
N ALA A 398 -0.89 9.06 -11.58
CA ALA A 398 -1.46 7.99 -10.77
C ALA A 398 -2.98 7.88 -10.98
N SER A 399 -3.72 8.98 -10.86
CA SER A 399 -5.18 8.97 -11.01
C SER A 399 -5.64 8.61 -12.44
N ARG A 400 -5.01 9.15 -13.49
CA ARG A 400 -5.33 8.79 -14.89
C ARG A 400 -4.98 7.33 -15.21
N SER A 401 -3.89 6.79 -14.67
CA SER A 401 -3.48 5.39 -14.90
C SER A 401 -4.48 4.36 -14.35
N LEU A 402 -5.32 4.77 -13.39
CA LEU A 402 -6.42 3.96 -12.88
C LEU A 402 -7.64 4.03 -13.80
N GLY A 403 -7.98 5.24 -14.28
CA GLY A 403 -9.08 5.50 -15.20
C GLY A 403 -8.97 4.72 -16.52
N LEU A 404 -7.75 4.52 -17.03
CA LEU A 404 -7.49 3.68 -18.22
C LEU A 404 -8.03 2.25 -18.10
N GLY A 405 -8.24 1.75 -16.87
CA GLY A 405 -8.81 0.43 -16.60
C GLY A 405 -10.34 0.41 -16.50
N SER A 406 -11.05 1.44 -16.95
CA SER A 406 -12.52 1.50 -16.98
C SER A 406 -13.09 0.46 -17.95
N LEU A 407 -12.59 0.43 -19.19
CA LEU A 407 -12.99 -0.52 -20.23
C LEU A 407 -12.83 -1.98 -19.77
N TYR A 408 -11.66 -2.29 -19.21
CA TYR A 408 -11.35 -3.62 -18.67
C TYR A 408 -12.42 -4.06 -17.66
N ARG A 409 -12.71 -3.22 -16.66
CA ARG A 409 -13.66 -3.56 -15.58
C ARG A 409 -15.11 -3.54 -16.02
N GLY A 410 -15.52 -2.64 -16.91
CA GLY A 410 -16.86 -2.63 -17.47
C GLY A 410 -17.17 -3.95 -18.16
N LEU A 411 -16.31 -4.35 -19.09
CA LEU A 411 -16.45 -5.59 -19.86
C LEU A 411 -16.19 -6.86 -19.05
N GLU A 412 -15.25 -6.84 -18.10
CA GLU A 412 -15.07 -7.92 -17.13
C GLU A 412 -16.37 -8.13 -16.33
N SER A 413 -16.95 -7.07 -15.75
CA SER A 413 -18.20 -7.18 -14.99
C SER A 413 -19.35 -7.71 -15.85
N GLN A 414 -19.46 -7.26 -17.11
CA GLN A 414 -20.46 -7.70 -18.07
C GLN A 414 -20.29 -9.18 -18.44
N ALA A 415 -19.06 -9.64 -18.68
CA ALA A 415 -18.77 -11.04 -18.99
C ALA A 415 -19.00 -11.97 -17.78
N LEU A 416 -18.65 -11.52 -16.58
CA LEU A 416 -18.90 -12.30 -15.37
C LEU A 416 -20.40 -12.48 -15.10
N ARG A 417 -21.20 -11.46 -15.44
CA ARG A 417 -22.67 -11.50 -15.35
C ARG A 417 -23.27 -12.46 -16.40
N THR A 418 -22.76 -12.50 -17.64
CA THR A 418 -23.24 -13.47 -18.65
C THR A 418 -22.76 -14.91 -18.42
N LEU A 419 -21.53 -15.11 -17.92
CA LEU A 419 -20.99 -16.43 -17.57
C LEU A 419 -21.64 -17.04 -16.32
N ARG A 420 -22.28 -16.25 -15.47
CA ARG A 420 -23.10 -16.72 -14.35
C ARG A 420 -24.34 -17.51 -14.83
N ASP A 421 -24.92 -17.07 -15.93
CA ASP A 421 -26.18 -17.61 -16.46
C ASP A 421 -25.97 -18.83 -17.38
N THR A 422 -24.73 -19.11 -17.80
CA THR A 422 -24.35 -20.30 -18.58
C THR A 422 -23.68 -21.37 -17.70
N LYS A 423 -24.12 -22.64 -17.84
CA LYS A 423 -23.76 -23.75 -16.91
C LYS A 423 -22.25 -23.98 -16.79
N GLY A 424 -21.66 -23.64 -15.63
CA GLY A 424 -20.24 -23.94 -15.33
C GLY A 424 -19.71 -23.42 -13.99
N ILE A 425 -20.58 -23.29 -12.97
CA ILE A 425 -20.46 -22.28 -11.91
C ILE A 425 -19.28 -22.46 -10.92
N ILE A 426 -18.74 -23.67 -10.72
CA ILE A 426 -17.80 -23.92 -9.61
C ILE A 426 -16.38 -23.39 -9.87
N ASP A 427 -15.81 -23.64 -11.04
CA ASP A 427 -14.37 -23.34 -11.29
C ASP A 427 -14.11 -21.86 -11.59
N LEU A 428 -15.06 -21.17 -12.25
CA LEU A 428 -14.95 -19.74 -12.53
C LEU A 428 -15.14 -18.91 -11.25
N GLN A 429 -16.16 -19.21 -10.44
CA GLN A 429 -16.43 -18.49 -9.19
C GLN A 429 -15.31 -18.71 -8.16
N ALA A 430 -14.68 -19.90 -8.14
CA ALA A 430 -13.48 -20.17 -7.34
C ALA A 430 -12.25 -19.35 -7.79
N LYS A 431 -12.06 -19.13 -9.10
CA LYS A 431 -10.99 -18.25 -9.63
C LYS A 431 -11.23 -16.78 -9.29
N LEU A 432 -12.47 -16.32 -9.28
CA LEU A 432 -12.81 -14.90 -9.15
C LEU A 432 -13.03 -14.38 -7.73
N GLN A 433 -13.26 -15.24 -6.74
CA GLN A 433 -13.28 -14.89 -5.30
C GLN A 433 -14.28 -13.77 -4.92
N HIS A 434 -15.32 -13.53 -5.71
CA HIS A 434 -16.25 -12.39 -5.53
C HIS A 434 -17.72 -12.78 -5.66
N PRO A 435 -18.61 -12.27 -4.79
CA PRO A 435 -20.04 -12.25 -5.06
C PRO A 435 -20.36 -11.11 -6.04
N ILE A 436 -21.09 -11.45 -7.11
CA ILE A 436 -21.65 -10.48 -8.06
C ILE A 436 -23.06 -10.12 -7.57
N GLY A 437 -23.44 -8.84 -7.60
CA GLY A 437 -24.77 -8.39 -7.20
C GLY A 437 -25.92 -9.15 -7.87
N ARG A 438 -27.09 -9.14 -7.23
CA ARG A 438 -28.33 -9.65 -7.85
C ARG A 438 -28.83 -8.59 -8.83
N GLU A 439 -28.84 -8.90 -10.12
CA GLU A 439 -29.44 -8.02 -11.13
C GLU A 439 -30.94 -8.31 -11.28
N ALA A 440 -31.72 -7.29 -11.62
CA ALA A 440 -33.11 -7.47 -11.99
C ALA A 440 -33.20 -8.23 -13.33
N PRO A 441 -34.06 -9.24 -13.49
CA PRO A 441 -34.07 -10.10 -14.67
C PRO A 441 -34.40 -9.34 -15.97
N HIS A 442 -35.20 -8.27 -15.89
CA HIS A 442 -35.45 -7.41 -17.04
C HIS A 442 -34.18 -6.67 -17.53
N LEU A 443 -33.18 -6.44 -16.66
CA LEU A 443 -31.89 -5.86 -17.07
C LEU A 443 -31.05 -6.90 -17.82
N ASN A 444 -31.09 -8.17 -17.39
CA ASN A 444 -30.45 -9.26 -18.12
C ASN A 444 -31.10 -9.41 -19.51
N GLN A 445 -32.44 -9.38 -19.58
CA GLN A 445 -33.18 -9.42 -20.84
C GLN A 445 -32.91 -8.19 -21.73
N LEU A 446 -32.85 -7.00 -21.15
CA LEU A 446 -32.50 -5.77 -21.87
C LEU A 446 -31.09 -5.89 -22.46
N ARG A 447 -30.10 -6.38 -21.69
CA ARG A 447 -28.73 -6.61 -22.17
C ARG A 447 -28.63 -7.71 -23.21
N SER A 448 -29.38 -8.80 -23.10
CA SER A 448 -29.40 -9.85 -24.15
C SER A 448 -29.97 -9.30 -25.45
N ASN A 449 -31.02 -8.49 -25.37
CA ASN A 449 -31.62 -7.83 -26.54
C ASN A 449 -30.63 -6.83 -27.17
N ILE A 450 -29.93 -6.04 -26.35
CA ILE A 450 -28.86 -5.15 -26.79
C ILE A 450 -27.74 -5.92 -27.49
N SER A 451 -27.22 -7.00 -26.88
CA SER A 451 -26.16 -7.82 -27.50
C SER A 451 -26.62 -8.40 -28.84
N ALA A 452 -27.85 -8.93 -28.91
CA ALA A 452 -28.39 -9.49 -30.14
C ALA A 452 -28.56 -8.43 -31.24
N ALA A 453 -28.93 -7.20 -30.88
CA ALA A 453 -29.00 -6.07 -31.82
C ALA A 453 -27.60 -5.61 -32.29
N GLU A 454 -26.63 -5.55 -31.38
CA GLU A 454 -25.24 -5.21 -31.70
C GLU A 454 -24.59 -6.23 -32.64
N ASP A 455 -24.83 -7.52 -32.43
CA ASP A 455 -24.33 -8.61 -33.29
C ASP A 455 -25.07 -8.64 -34.64
N LYS A 456 -26.41 -8.55 -34.64
CA LYS A 456 -27.24 -8.49 -35.87
C LYS A 456 -26.78 -7.40 -36.84
N HIS A 457 -26.35 -6.26 -36.31
CA HIS A 457 -25.90 -5.13 -37.11
C HIS A 457 -24.38 -4.90 -37.05
N ALA A 458 -23.57 -5.89 -36.67
CA ALA A 458 -22.10 -5.87 -36.71
C ALA A 458 -21.44 -4.62 -36.07
N HIS A 459 -21.92 -4.21 -34.89
CA HIS A 459 -21.35 -3.13 -34.09
C HIS A 459 -21.13 -3.50 -32.61
N SER A 460 -21.08 -4.80 -32.30
CA SER A 460 -20.72 -5.31 -30.98
C SER A 460 -19.27 -5.03 -30.62
N ILE A 461 -18.96 -5.09 -29.32
CA ILE A 461 -17.62 -4.80 -28.77
C ILE A 461 -16.50 -5.60 -29.46
N ALA A 462 -16.76 -6.85 -29.87
CA ALA A 462 -15.81 -7.68 -30.61
C ALA A 462 -15.41 -7.10 -31.99
N THR A 463 -16.29 -6.31 -32.60
CA THR A 463 -16.05 -5.62 -33.88
C THR A 463 -15.41 -4.24 -33.67
N LEU A 464 -15.78 -3.54 -32.60
CA LEU A 464 -15.27 -2.20 -32.29
C LEU A 464 -13.85 -2.21 -31.72
N LEU A 465 -13.52 -3.20 -30.89
CA LEU A 465 -12.24 -3.25 -30.18
C LEU A 465 -11.01 -3.34 -31.12
N PRO A 466 -10.98 -4.18 -32.19
CA PRO A 466 -9.85 -4.19 -33.12
C PRO A 466 -9.71 -2.89 -33.92
N ARG A 467 -10.83 -2.23 -34.25
CA ARG A 467 -10.82 -0.89 -34.89
C ARG A 467 -10.22 0.16 -33.96
N PHE A 468 -10.62 0.15 -32.69
CA PHE A 468 -10.05 1.02 -31.66
C PHE A 468 -8.56 0.76 -31.47
N ALA A 469 -8.12 -0.51 -31.45
CA ALA A 469 -6.70 -0.86 -31.39
C ALA A 469 -5.89 -0.25 -32.55
N ASN A 470 -6.36 -0.43 -33.79
CA ASN A 470 -5.69 0.10 -34.98
C ASN A 470 -5.64 1.64 -34.99
N ALA A 471 -6.72 2.31 -34.59
CA ALA A 471 -6.79 3.77 -34.51
C ALA A 471 -5.83 4.36 -33.44
N VAL A 472 -5.57 3.60 -32.37
CA VAL A 472 -4.79 4.01 -31.20
C VAL A 472 -3.31 3.64 -31.29
N ASP A 473 -2.93 2.61 -32.05
CA ASP A 473 -1.56 2.10 -32.12
C ASP A 473 -0.47 3.19 -32.35
N PRO A 474 -0.62 4.16 -33.28
CA PRO A 474 0.37 5.24 -33.46
C PRO A 474 0.56 6.11 -32.21
N LEU A 475 -0.53 6.39 -31.48
CA LEU A 475 -0.49 7.17 -30.24
C LEU A 475 0.23 6.40 -29.13
N LEU A 476 -0.02 5.09 -28.98
CA LEU A 476 0.67 4.27 -27.98
C LEU A 476 2.17 4.18 -28.25
N ILE A 477 2.58 4.05 -29.51
CA ILE A 477 4.01 4.03 -29.90
C ILE A 477 4.67 5.37 -29.55
N ALA A 478 4.05 6.49 -29.90
CA ALA A 478 4.60 7.81 -29.58
C ALA A 478 4.68 8.07 -28.05
N MET A 479 3.70 7.57 -27.27
CA MET A 479 3.75 7.61 -25.81
C MET A 479 4.90 6.77 -25.25
N ASP A 480 5.11 5.57 -25.79
CA ASP A 480 6.18 4.64 -25.38
C ASP A 480 7.56 5.27 -25.61
N GLU A 481 7.81 5.80 -26.81
CA GLU A 481 9.09 6.42 -27.18
C GLU A 481 9.38 7.70 -26.37
N ALA A 482 8.38 8.57 -26.21
CA ALA A 482 8.53 9.82 -25.45
C ALA A 482 8.82 9.56 -23.97
N LEU A 483 8.10 8.61 -23.35
CA LEU A 483 8.30 8.20 -21.96
C LEU A 483 9.64 7.48 -21.77
N LEU A 484 9.99 6.55 -22.67
CA LEU A 484 11.28 5.85 -22.66
C LEU A 484 12.43 6.86 -22.74
N GLY A 485 12.32 7.84 -23.64
CA GLY A 485 13.26 8.96 -23.76
C GLY A 485 13.45 9.72 -22.45
N ALA A 486 12.36 10.14 -21.80
CA ALA A 486 12.42 10.81 -20.50
C ALA A 486 13.05 9.93 -19.40
N MET A 487 12.73 8.63 -19.38
CA MET A 487 13.35 7.66 -18.48
C MET A 487 14.85 7.50 -18.76
N THR A 488 15.29 7.51 -20.02
CA THR A 488 16.72 7.49 -20.35
C THR A 488 17.43 8.74 -19.87
N TRP A 489 16.85 9.93 -20.06
CA TRP A 489 17.44 11.18 -19.57
C TRP A 489 17.59 11.18 -18.05
N LEU A 490 16.53 10.87 -17.29
CA LEU A 490 16.56 10.76 -15.83
C LEU A 490 17.60 9.72 -15.37
N SER A 491 17.65 8.58 -16.08
CA SER A 491 18.61 7.51 -15.84
C SER A 491 20.06 7.99 -16.00
N VAL A 492 20.37 8.58 -17.17
CA VAL A 492 21.69 9.11 -17.53
C VAL A 492 22.11 10.20 -16.55
N ALA A 493 21.30 11.25 -16.41
CA ALA A 493 21.53 12.39 -15.51
C ALA A 493 21.85 11.95 -14.07
N ASN A 494 21.24 10.86 -13.60
CA ASN A 494 21.50 10.30 -12.29
C ASN A 494 22.81 9.50 -12.22
N THR A 495 23.18 8.72 -13.26
CA THR A 495 24.49 8.03 -13.31
C THR A 495 25.68 8.98 -13.50
N SER A 496 25.44 10.13 -14.10
CA SER A 496 26.47 11.07 -14.57
C SER A 496 26.70 12.27 -13.66
N ARG A 497 26.24 12.24 -12.41
CA ARG A 497 26.33 13.39 -11.47
C ARG A 497 27.74 13.96 -11.30
N TRP A 498 28.77 13.12 -11.46
CA TRP A 498 30.18 13.49 -11.35
C TRP A 498 30.91 13.61 -12.70
N LYS A 499 30.22 13.35 -13.83
CA LYS A 499 30.79 13.48 -15.18
C LYS A 499 30.38 14.82 -15.79
N ARG A 500 31.30 15.46 -16.53
CA ARG A 500 31.02 16.61 -17.38
C ARG A 500 30.82 16.11 -18.81
N PHE A 501 29.67 16.40 -19.42
CA PHE A 501 29.41 16.09 -20.83
C PHE A 501 29.93 17.22 -21.73
N ARG A 502 30.12 16.91 -23.01
CA ARG A 502 30.30 17.93 -24.06
C ARG A 502 28.97 18.65 -24.29
N SER A 503 29.03 19.95 -24.59
CA SER A 503 27.82 20.76 -24.82
C SER A 503 26.97 20.21 -25.97
N ASP A 504 27.63 19.78 -27.04
CA ASP A 504 27.03 19.36 -28.31
C ASP A 504 26.23 18.05 -28.15
N GLN A 505 26.72 17.12 -27.32
CA GLN A 505 25.99 15.89 -26.99
C GLN A 505 24.72 16.19 -26.20
N VAL A 506 24.78 17.11 -25.23
CA VAL A 506 23.60 17.52 -24.44
C VAL A 506 22.60 18.30 -25.29
N ALA A 507 23.06 19.02 -26.33
CA ALA A 507 22.17 19.66 -27.29
C ALA A 507 21.46 18.62 -28.18
N ALA A 508 22.20 17.67 -28.75
CA ALA A 508 21.64 16.61 -29.59
C ALA A 508 20.67 15.67 -28.83
N ASP A 509 21.00 15.28 -27.60
CA ASP A 509 20.12 14.48 -26.72
C ASP A 509 18.79 15.23 -26.47
N TYR A 510 18.86 16.53 -26.18
CA TYR A 510 17.69 17.39 -25.98
C TYR A 510 16.86 17.59 -27.25
N GLU A 511 17.50 17.76 -28.41
CA GLU A 511 16.82 17.88 -29.70
C GLU A 511 16.06 16.60 -30.05
N ALA A 512 16.67 15.43 -29.86
CA ALA A 512 16.00 14.14 -30.03
C ALA A 512 14.83 13.94 -29.04
N GLN A 513 14.98 14.40 -27.78
CA GLN A 513 13.88 14.33 -26.82
C GLN A 513 12.74 15.31 -27.14
N ARG A 514 13.07 16.50 -27.66
CA ARG A 514 12.09 17.49 -28.13
C ARG A 514 11.34 16.98 -29.37
N GLU A 515 12.02 16.29 -30.28
CA GLU A 515 11.37 15.65 -31.44
C GLU A 515 10.37 14.57 -31.00
N ARG A 516 10.70 13.75 -30.01
CA ARG A 516 9.76 12.76 -29.43
C ARG A 516 8.54 13.42 -28.78
N VAL A 517 8.71 14.54 -28.08
CA VAL A 517 7.58 15.34 -27.53
C VAL A 517 6.69 15.83 -28.67
N ALA A 518 7.28 16.44 -29.70
CA ALA A 518 6.54 16.93 -30.87
C ALA A 518 5.93 15.79 -31.72
N ALA A 519 6.47 14.58 -31.68
CA ALA A 519 5.86 13.39 -32.28
C ALA A 519 4.63 12.92 -31.47
N LEU A 520 4.70 12.93 -30.14
CA LEU A 520 3.56 12.64 -29.27
C LEU A 520 2.43 13.67 -29.43
N GLU A 521 2.76 14.97 -29.50
CA GLU A 521 1.79 16.03 -29.77
C GLU A 521 1.09 15.82 -31.12
N ARG A 522 1.85 15.54 -32.19
CA ARG A 522 1.30 15.26 -33.52
C ARG A 522 0.43 13.99 -33.55
N ALA A 523 0.89 12.89 -32.94
CA ALA A 523 0.13 11.64 -32.90
C ALA A 523 -1.18 11.78 -32.11
N MET A 524 -1.17 12.59 -31.05
CA MET A 524 -2.36 12.92 -30.25
C MET A 524 -3.35 13.77 -31.04
N GLU A 525 -2.88 14.72 -31.84
CA GLU A 525 -3.74 15.56 -32.69
C GLU A 525 -4.26 14.81 -33.92
N GLU A 526 -3.45 13.94 -34.56
CA GLU A 526 -3.90 13.01 -35.61
C GLU A 526 -4.99 12.07 -35.08
N TYR A 527 -4.84 11.60 -33.82
CA TYR A 527 -5.86 10.78 -33.16
C TYR A 527 -7.17 11.54 -32.96
N ARG A 528 -7.11 12.77 -32.43
CA ARG A 528 -8.28 13.64 -32.21
C ARG A 528 -8.99 14.06 -33.49
N THR A 529 -8.26 14.36 -34.55
CA THR A 529 -8.85 14.89 -35.78
C THR A 529 -9.34 13.79 -36.71
N THR A 530 -8.54 12.72 -36.87
CA THR A 530 -8.70 11.75 -37.96
C THR A 530 -8.90 10.33 -37.47
N ARG A 531 -7.98 9.74 -36.68
CA ARG A 531 -8.02 8.29 -36.39
C ARG A 531 -9.21 7.86 -35.55
N ARG A 532 -9.62 8.65 -34.55
CA ARG A 532 -10.80 8.32 -33.72
C ARG A 532 -12.08 8.15 -34.55
N LEU A 533 -12.12 8.71 -35.76
CA LEU A 533 -13.28 8.61 -36.65
C LEU A 533 -13.48 7.20 -37.21
N GLU A 534 -12.42 6.39 -37.29
CA GLU A 534 -12.47 4.99 -37.75
C GLU A 534 -13.36 4.11 -36.85
N ILE A 535 -13.54 4.49 -35.58
CA ILE A 535 -14.41 3.83 -34.60
C ILE A 535 -15.89 3.93 -35.01
N PHE A 536 -16.31 5.03 -35.62
CA PHE A 536 -17.70 5.26 -36.01
C PHE A 536 -18.09 4.62 -37.35
N ALA A 537 -17.13 4.10 -38.14
CA ALA A 537 -17.41 3.56 -39.47
C ALA A 537 -18.55 2.49 -39.51
N PRO A 538 -18.69 1.55 -38.55
CA PRO A 538 -19.84 0.63 -38.52
C PRO A 538 -21.20 1.30 -38.35
N PHE A 539 -21.22 2.51 -37.79
CA PHE A 539 -22.43 3.28 -37.49
C PHE A 539 -22.88 4.18 -38.65
N GLN A 540 -22.03 4.46 -39.63
CA GLN A 540 -22.33 5.36 -40.75
C GLN A 540 -23.61 4.98 -41.52
N LYS A 541 -23.89 3.67 -41.64
CA LYS A 541 -25.09 3.13 -42.32
C LYS A 541 -26.44 3.47 -41.66
N PHE A 542 -26.42 3.93 -40.40
CA PHE A 542 -27.63 4.33 -39.66
C PHE A 542 -27.99 5.81 -39.86
N PHE A 543 -27.17 6.58 -40.57
CA PHE A 543 -27.38 8.02 -40.78
C PHE A 543 -27.46 8.32 -42.28
N ASP A 544 -28.32 9.28 -42.65
CA ASP A 544 -28.32 9.81 -44.00
C ASP A 544 -27.19 10.83 -44.19
N LEU A 545 -26.47 10.71 -45.30
CA LEU A 545 -25.26 11.50 -45.57
C LEU A 545 -25.57 12.96 -45.90
N GLU A 546 -26.79 13.26 -46.38
CA GLU A 546 -27.22 14.60 -46.78
C GLU A 546 -27.86 15.39 -45.64
N THR A 547 -28.68 14.74 -44.81
CA THR A 547 -29.38 15.38 -43.67
C THR A 547 -28.66 15.20 -42.34
N GLY A 548 -27.72 14.25 -42.25
CA GLY A 548 -27.01 13.86 -41.02
C GLY A 548 -27.86 13.15 -39.98
N ARG A 549 -29.18 13.01 -40.20
CA ARG A 549 -30.16 12.46 -39.26
C ARG A 549 -30.18 10.92 -39.30
N PRO A 550 -30.68 10.24 -38.24
CA PRO A 550 -30.72 8.79 -38.20
C PRO A 550 -31.87 8.27 -39.06
N ARG A 551 -31.62 7.19 -39.80
CA ARG A 551 -32.60 6.53 -40.66
C ARG A 551 -33.70 5.90 -39.82
N SER A 552 -34.96 6.23 -40.09
CA SER A 552 -36.12 5.72 -39.36
C SER A 552 -36.25 4.18 -39.38
N GLU A 553 -35.75 3.54 -40.43
CA GLU A 553 -35.81 2.08 -40.64
C GLU A 553 -34.76 1.28 -39.86
N LEU A 554 -33.65 1.91 -39.43
CA LEU A 554 -32.49 1.20 -38.88
C LEU A 554 -32.07 1.77 -37.53
N LYS A 555 -32.18 0.95 -36.49
CA LYS A 555 -31.79 1.26 -35.11
C LYS A 555 -30.51 0.53 -34.72
N PHE A 556 -29.77 1.08 -33.74
CA PHE A 556 -28.52 0.52 -33.25
C PHE A 556 -28.43 0.61 -31.71
N SER A 557 -27.48 -0.08 -31.07
CA SER A 557 -27.17 0.13 -29.65
C SER A 557 -25.95 1.04 -29.51
N PRO A 558 -26.02 2.07 -28.64
CA PRO A 558 -24.88 2.91 -28.33
C PRO A 558 -24.00 2.36 -27.20
N ILE A 559 -24.36 1.27 -26.50
CA ILE A 559 -23.69 0.91 -25.24
C ILE A 559 -22.24 0.47 -25.46
N SER A 560 -21.98 -0.47 -26.36
CA SER A 560 -20.60 -0.85 -26.71
C SER A 560 -19.80 0.33 -27.29
N LEU A 561 -20.45 1.24 -28.03
CA LEU A 561 -19.82 2.47 -28.51
C LEU A 561 -19.44 3.39 -27.34
N MET A 562 -20.33 3.64 -26.37
CA MET A 562 -20.06 4.49 -25.21
C MET A 562 -18.95 3.92 -24.31
N GLN A 563 -18.85 2.59 -24.18
CA GLN A 563 -17.73 1.94 -23.49
C GLN A 563 -16.39 2.20 -24.21
N VAL A 564 -16.33 2.03 -25.53
CA VAL A 564 -15.11 2.31 -26.33
C VAL A 564 -14.77 3.80 -26.32
N LEU A 565 -15.76 4.69 -26.38
CA LEU A 565 -15.56 6.15 -26.27
C LEU A 565 -15.06 6.57 -24.88
N SER A 566 -15.57 5.96 -23.81
CA SER A 566 -15.02 6.16 -22.45
C SER A 566 -13.56 5.69 -22.35
N ALA A 567 -13.22 4.57 -23.00
CA ALA A 567 -11.84 4.08 -23.08
C ALA A 567 -10.93 5.03 -23.86
N SER A 568 -11.41 5.53 -25.00
CA SER A 568 -10.73 6.54 -25.81
C SER A 568 -10.50 7.83 -25.01
N ASP A 569 -11.52 8.31 -24.29
CA ASP A 569 -11.42 9.51 -23.46
C ASP A 569 -10.42 9.35 -22.29
N ALA A 570 -10.47 8.20 -21.62
CA ALA A 570 -9.52 7.85 -20.56
C ALA A 570 -8.08 7.74 -21.10
N LEU A 571 -7.90 7.18 -22.30
CA LEU A 571 -6.62 7.13 -22.99
C LEU A 571 -6.11 8.53 -23.36
N VAL A 572 -6.94 9.39 -23.95
CA VAL A 572 -6.56 10.78 -24.29
C VAL A 572 -6.17 11.54 -23.03
N GLY A 573 -6.90 11.37 -21.92
CA GLY A 573 -6.52 11.94 -20.62
C GLY A 573 -5.19 11.42 -20.08
N TYR A 574 -4.87 10.14 -20.30
CA TYR A 574 -3.60 9.53 -19.89
C TYR A 574 -2.41 9.92 -20.80
N ALA A 575 -2.63 10.01 -22.11
CA ALA A 575 -1.69 10.57 -23.07
C ALA A 575 -1.38 12.04 -22.74
N THR A 576 -2.40 12.83 -22.36
CA THR A 576 -2.23 14.22 -21.92
C THR A 576 -1.31 14.34 -20.71
N THR A 577 -1.47 13.49 -19.68
CA THR A 577 -0.61 13.57 -18.49
C THR A 577 0.80 13.06 -18.72
N ILE A 578 0.98 12.05 -19.58
CA ILE A 578 2.31 11.64 -20.05
C ILE A 578 2.97 12.76 -20.85
N LEU A 579 2.25 13.40 -21.78
CA LEU A 579 2.75 14.56 -22.52
C LEU A 579 3.16 15.70 -21.59
N ASN A 580 2.29 16.12 -20.67
CA ASN A 580 2.59 17.18 -19.70
C ASN A 580 3.83 16.84 -18.84
N LEU A 581 3.97 15.58 -18.41
CA LEU A 581 5.13 15.12 -17.66
C LEU A 581 6.41 15.13 -18.50
N VAL A 582 6.38 14.58 -19.71
CA VAL A 582 7.57 14.50 -20.58
C VAL A 582 7.98 15.89 -21.10
N ALA A 583 7.02 16.75 -21.44
CA ALA A 583 7.26 18.14 -21.79
C ALA A 583 7.89 18.92 -20.62
N ARG A 584 7.38 18.74 -19.39
CA ARG A 584 7.98 19.35 -18.19
C ARG A 584 9.39 18.82 -17.90
N LEU A 585 9.65 17.54 -18.14
CA LEU A 585 11.00 16.97 -18.03
C LEU A 585 11.95 17.52 -19.11
N SER A 586 11.46 17.74 -20.34
CA SER A 586 12.20 18.38 -21.44
C SER A 586 12.51 19.86 -21.16
N GLU A 587 11.59 20.62 -20.58
CA GLU A 587 11.85 21.98 -20.10
C GLU A 587 12.95 22.00 -19.02
N LEU A 588 12.89 21.04 -18.08
CA LEU A 588 13.90 20.89 -17.03
C LEU A 588 15.25 20.45 -17.60
N GLU A 589 15.28 19.61 -18.64
CA GLU A 589 16.50 19.28 -19.40
C GLU A 589 17.13 20.52 -20.01
N ASN A 590 16.35 21.31 -20.76
CA ASN A 590 16.82 22.56 -21.37
C ASN A 590 17.38 23.54 -20.33
N LYS A 591 16.70 23.65 -19.17
CA LYS A 591 17.06 24.57 -18.07
C LYS A 591 18.22 24.07 -17.21
N ARG A 592 18.50 22.76 -17.18
CA ARG A 592 19.48 22.11 -16.27
C ARG A 592 20.56 21.32 -17.02
N ARG A 593 21.14 21.89 -18.07
CA ARG A 593 22.20 21.26 -18.89
C ARG A 593 23.46 20.83 -18.12
N VAL A 594 23.76 21.47 -16.98
CA VAL A 594 25.00 21.27 -16.20
C VAL A 594 24.71 20.81 -14.77
N ASN A 595 25.52 19.86 -14.26
CA ASN A 595 25.48 19.43 -12.86
C ASN A 595 25.90 20.58 -11.92
N LYS A 596 25.13 20.83 -10.86
CA LYS A 596 25.46 21.82 -9.82
C LYS A 596 25.40 21.17 -8.43
N LEU A 597 26.08 21.78 -7.46
CA LEU A 597 25.88 21.51 -6.05
C LEU A 597 24.68 22.32 -5.55
N TRP A 598 23.68 21.63 -5.01
CA TRP A 598 22.50 22.22 -4.38
C TRP A 598 22.67 22.15 -2.87
N MET A 599 22.51 23.29 -2.19
CA MET A 599 22.56 23.40 -0.73
C MET A 599 21.18 23.16 -0.10
N PRO A 600 21.10 22.65 1.14
CA PRO A 600 19.84 22.34 1.80
C PRO A 600 19.03 23.60 2.09
N THR A 601 17.77 23.62 1.65
CA THR A 601 16.83 24.74 1.86
C THR A 601 15.91 24.55 3.06
N GLY A 602 15.82 23.33 3.60
CA GLY A 602 14.79 22.90 4.55
C GLY A 602 15.22 22.82 6.02
N LEU A 603 16.43 23.21 6.40
CA LEU A 603 16.97 22.96 7.76
C LEU A 603 16.07 23.48 8.90
N ARG A 604 15.40 24.63 8.72
CA ARG A 604 14.44 25.18 9.70
C ARG A 604 13.14 24.35 9.82
N LYS A 605 12.83 23.50 8.85
CA LYS A 605 11.64 22.63 8.84
C LYS A 605 11.86 21.29 9.55
N ILE A 606 13.10 20.92 9.94
CA ILE A 606 13.43 19.61 10.53
C ILE A 606 12.56 19.28 11.75
N GLY A 607 12.43 20.22 12.69
CA GLY A 607 11.58 20.02 13.88
C GLY A 607 10.12 19.77 13.51
N LYS A 608 9.54 20.61 12.63
CA LYS A 608 8.17 20.42 12.14
C LYS A 608 8.00 19.08 11.39
N LEU A 609 9.00 18.62 10.64
CA LEU A 609 8.96 17.35 9.92
C LEU A 609 9.06 16.12 10.85
N ALA A 610 9.84 16.21 11.93
CA ALA A 610 10.00 15.14 12.92
C ALA A 610 8.74 14.96 13.78
N PHE A 611 8.06 16.05 14.13
CA PHE A 611 6.83 16.02 14.94
C PHE A 611 5.53 15.99 14.13
N SER A 612 5.54 16.19 12.80
CA SER A 612 4.32 16.09 12.01
C SER A 612 3.86 14.63 11.86
N ARG A 613 2.54 14.40 11.97
CA ARG A 613 1.87 13.09 11.79
C ARG A 613 1.93 12.51 10.36
N HIS A 614 2.70 13.13 9.47
CA HIS A 614 2.79 12.75 8.07
C HIS A 614 3.59 11.47 7.82
N ARG A 615 3.03 10.54 7.04
CA ARG A 615 3.72 9.35 6.51
C ARG A 615 5.04 9.73 5.84
N SER A 616 6.12 9.01 6.16
CA SER A 616 7.44 9.21 5.56
C SER A 616 8.05 7.88 5.12
N GLN A 617 9.04 7.93 4.22
CA GLN A 617 9.69 6.71 3.69
C GLN A 617 10.36 5.82 4.77
N ILE A 618 10.53 6.34 5.99
CA ILE A 618 11.10 5.64 7.16
C ILE A 618 10.10 4.62 7.75
N ASP A 619 8.79 4.78 7.51
CA ASP A 619 7.74 3.90 8.04
C ASP A 619 7.82 2.47 7.45
N GLY A 620 8.62 2.25 6.40
CA GLY A 620 8.94 0.92 5.86
C GLY A 620 9.77 0.01 6.79
N VAL A 621 10.12 0.46 8.00
CA VAL A 621 10.77 -0.37 9.02
C VAL A 621 9.74 -1.06 9.93
N THR A 622 8.58 -0.45 10.20
CA THR A 622 7.46 -1.00 10.99
C THR A 622 6.15 -0.26 10.70
N GLY A 623 5.16 -0.96 10.13
CA GLY A 623 3.88 -0.38 9.73
C GLY A 623 2.81 -0.45 10.82
N ASP A 624 2.93 0.37 11.86
CA ASP A 624 2.06 0.32 13.05
C ASP A 624 1.61 1.76 13.42
N GLY A 625 0.29 2.05 13.39
CA GLY A 625 -0.26 3.32 13.93
C GLY A 625 -1.29 4.14 13.11
N ASP A 626 -2.08 3.57 12.19
CA ASP A 626 -3.18 4.33 11.52
C ASP A 626 -4.50 4.28 12.34
N ASP A 627 -5.03 5.43 12.75
CA ASP A 627 -6.36 5.52 13.40
C ASP A 627 -7.47 5.15 12.40
N PRO A 628 -8.29 4.09 12.64
CA PRO A 628 -9.37 3.70 11.71
C PRO A 628 -10.41 4.81 11.47
N ASP A 629 -10.62 5.71 12.43
CA ASP A 629 -11.73 6.68 12.44
C ASP A 629 -11.36 8.04 11.79
N GLN A 630 -10.11 8.23 11.35
CA GLN A 630 -9.64 9.49 10.74
C GLN A 630 -8.98 9.28 9.36
N VAL A 631 -9.34 10.07 8.35
CA VAL A 631 -8.56 10.21 7.11
C VAL A 631 -7.73 11.49 7.21
N VAL A 632 -6.41 11.33 7.37
CA VAL A 632 -5.46 12.43 7.47
C VAL A 632 -5.24 13.02 6.07
N ILE A 633 -5.67 14.27 5.87
CA ILE A 633 -5.47 15.00 4.62
C ILE A 633 -4.08 15.68 4.69
N PRO A 634 -3.20 15.53 3.67
CA PRO A 634 -1.81 15.98 3.79
C PRO A 634 -1.55 17.50 3.95
N PHE A 635 -2.54 18.39 3.80
CA PHE A 635 -2.29 19.84 3.78
C PHE A 635 -3.12 20.69 4.75
N SER A 636 -4.08 20.13 5.49
CA SER A 636 -4.95 20.91 6.39
C SER A 636 -4.26 21.43 7.68
N ASP A 637 -3.15 20.82 8.11
CA ASP A 637 -2.40 21.23 9.31
C ASP A 637 -1.33 22.30 9.02
N SER A 638 -1.60 23.19 8.06
CA SER A 638 -0.82 24.42 7.85
C SER A 638 -1.20 25.45 8.91
N THR A 639 -0.88 25.18 10.18
CA THR A 639 -1.19 26.08 11.30
C THR A 639 -0.50 27.45 11.11
N SER A 640 -1.30 28.42 10.68
CA SER A 640 -1.14 29.87 10.88
C SER A 640 0.29 30.41 10.87
N THR A 641 0.77 30.84 9.71
CA THR A 641 1.59 32.04 9.65
C THR A 641 0.70 33.16 9.14
N LEU A 642 0.21 33.99 10.06
CA LEU A 642 -0.54 35.21 9.74
C LEU A 642 0.32 36.06 8.79
N VAL A 643 -0.20 36.24 7.58
CA VAL A 643 0.21 37.27 6.61
C VAL A 643 -1.10 37.97 6.27
N ASP A 644 -1.22 39.24 6.66
CA ASP A 644 -2.46 40.02 6.69
C ASP A 644 -2.99 40.38 5.28
N GLY A 645 -3.31 39.37 4.47
CA GLY A 645 -3.79 39.50 3.11
C GLY A 645 -4.38 38.24 2.48
N ALA A 646 -4.41 37.10 3.19
CA ALA A 646 -4.92 35.83 2.68
C ALA A 646 -6.39 35.53 3.06
N GLU A 647 -7.02 36.36 3.91
CA GLU A 647 -8.33 36.05 4.52
C GLU A 647 -9.46 35.81 3.50
N LYS A 648 -9.41 36.45 2.32
CA LYS A 648 -10.41 36.26 1.26
C LYS A 648 -10.23 34.98 0.44
N GLU A 649 -8.99 34.49 0.28
CA GLU A 649 -8.79 33.17 -0.35
C GLU A 649 -9.14 32.04 0.63
N GLU A 650 -8.96 32.24 1.94
CA GLU A 650 -9.24 31.22 2.96
C GLU A 650 -10.75 30.94 3.18
N GLU A 651 -11.66 31.90 2.94
CA GLU A 651 -13.11 31.66 3.06
C GLU A 651 -13.69 30.75 1.96
N GLU A 652 -13.20 30.86 0.72
CA GLU A 652 -13.64 30.00 -0.40
C GLU A 652 -12.97 28.61 -0.38
N LEU A 653 -11.72 28.53 0.11
CA LEU A 653 -10.86 27.33 0.08
C LEU A 653 -11.35 26.14 0.94
N HIS A 654 -12.49 26.28 1.62
CA HIS A 654 -12.92 25.35 2.65
C HIS A 654 -14.25 24.65 2.41
N PHE A 655 -14.89 24.68 1.23
CA PHE A 655 -16.22 24.05 1.05
C PHE A 655 -16.27 22.57 1.44
N PHE A 656 -15.37 21.70 0.94
CA PHE A 656 -15.42 20.27 1.28
C PHE A 656 -15.09 20.02 2.75
N LEU A 657 -14.06 20.70 3.29
CA LEU A 657 -13.69 20.62 4.71
C LEU A 657 -14.76 21.17 5.66
N ARG A 658 -15.48 22.23 5.26
CA ARG A 658 -16.60 22.84 5.99
C ARG A 658 -17.77 21.87 6.04
N GLN A 659 -18.20 21.32 4.89
CA GLN A 659 -19.22 20.27 4.83
C GLN A 659 -18.82 19.00 5.60
N ARG A 660 -17.52 18.68 5.68
CA ARG A 660 -16.98 17.58 6.49
C ARG A 660 -17.00 17.86 8.01
N ASN A 661 -16.84 19.12 8.42
CA ASN A 661 -16.62 19.50 9.81
C ASN A 661 -17.88 20.05 10.51
N GLU A 662 -18.81 20.69 9.79
CA GLU A 662 -19.93 21.46 10.41
C GLU A 662 -21.00 20.60 11.11
N GLU A 663 -21.07 19.29 10.87
CA GLU A 663 -22.22 18.46 11.32
C GLU A 663 -21.90 17.22 12.17
N LYS A 664 -20.72 17.12 12.80
CA LYS A 664 -20.53 16.18 13.93
C LYS A 664 -21.02 16.78 15.25
N LYS A 665 -22.34 16.89 15.38
CA LYS A 665 -23.02 17.16 16.67
C LYS A 665 -23.04 15.86 17.47
N ASP A 666 -22.53 15.86 18.71
CA ASP A 666 -22.72 14.71 19.61
C ASP A 666 -24.23 14.61 19.93
N PRO A 667 -24.89 13.45 19.71
CA PRO A 667 -26.34 13.33 19.91
C PRO A 667 -26.72 13.49 21.40
N ASP A 668 -25.81 13.11 22.30
CA ASP A 668 -26.04 13.08 23.74
C ASP A 668 -25.73 14.41 24.45
N VAL A 669 -25.03 15.36 23.79
CA VAL A 669 -24.47 16.56 24.44
C VAL A 669 -24.68 17.83 23.61
N ARG A 670 -25.44 18.78 24.17
CA ARG A 670 -25.56 20.16 23.65
C ARG A 670 -24.37 21.03 24.08
N ALA A 671 -24.12 22.12 23.37
CA ALA A 671 -23.02 23.04 23.64
C ALA A 671 -22.97 23.51 25.12
N PRO A 672 -21.79 23.53 25.76
CA PRO A 672 -21.66 23.74 27.20
C PRO A 672 -21.95 25.20 27.61
N ARG A 673 -22.99 25.39 28.42
CA ARG A 673 -23.44 26.69 28.92
C ARG A 673 -22.65 27.14 30.16
N ASN A 674 -22.39 26.22 31.10
CA ASN A 674 -21.85 26.57 32.42
C ASN A 674 -20.36 26.20 32.57
N ALA A 675 -19.64 26.90 33.46
CA ALA A 675 -18.23 26.60 33.76
C ALA A 675 -18.01 25.13 34.22
N ALA A 676 -18.92 24.59 35.03
CA ALA A 676 -18.91 23.18 35.42
C ALA A 676 -19.06 22.21 34.23
N GLN A 677 -19.85 22.57 33.20
CA GLN A 677 -19.97 21.78 31.97
C GLN A 677 -18.71 21.87 31.10
N ARG A 678 -18.05 23.04 31.05
CA ARG A 678 -16.75 23.20 30.40
C ARG A 678 -15.65 22.39 31.10
N PHE A 679 -15.67 22.32 32.42
CA PHE A 679 -14.78 21.45 33.20
C PHE A 679 -15.10 19.96 32.99
N GLY A 680 -16.37 19.58 33.06
CA GLY A 680 -16.84 18.23 32.75
C GLY A 680 -16.47 17.76 31.35
N GLY A 681 -16.53 18.65 30.34
CA GLY A 681 -16.05 18.38 28.99
C GLY A 681 -14.54 18.12 28.92
N LYS A 682 -13.73 18.86 29.69
CA LYS A 682 -12.28 18.58 29.83
C LYS A 682 -12.02 17.23 30.51
N LEU A 683 -12.75 16.92 31.58
CA LEU A 683 -12.62 15.65 32.31
C LEU A 683 -13.08 14.45 31.46
N TYR A 684 -14.17 14.59 30.71
CA TYR A 684 -14.60 13.63 29.69
C TYR A 684 -13.54 13.46 28.60
N GLY A 685 -12.90 14.55 28.16
CA GLY A 685 -11.75 14.52 27.25
C GLY A 685 -10.60 13.65 27.78
N ILE A 686 -10.25 13.77 29.06
CA ILE A 686 -9.25 12.91 29.72
C ILE A 686 -9.75 11.45 29.78
N GLY A 687 -11.00 11.22 30.16
CA GLY A 687 -11.59 9.87 30.21
C GLY A 687 -11.66 9.19 28.84
N ARG A 688 -11.90 9.95 27.77
CA ARG A 688 -11.83 9.50 26.37
C ARG A 688 -10.40 9.24 25.95
N TRP A 689 -9.45 10.10 26.34
CA TRP A 689 -8.02 9.92 26.08
C TRP A 689 -7.46 8.64 26.72
N CYS A 690 -7.84 8.33 27.96
CA CYS A 690 -7.48 7.07 28.63
C CYS A 690 -8.03 5.81 27.93
N LYS A 691 -9.07 5.96 27.10
CA LYS A 691 -9.70 4.87 26.33
C LYS A 691 -9.20 4.79 24.87
N THR A 692 -8.29 5.66 24.42
CA THR A 692 -7.77 5.53 23.05
C THR A 692 -6.79 4.36 22.92
N THR A 693 -6.66 3.87 21.70
CA THR A 693 -5.80 2.74 21.34
C THR A 693 -4.34 2.95 21.75
N GLU A 694 -3.83 4.17 21.59
CA GLU A 694 -2.45 4.55 21.89
C GLU A 694 -2.19 4.56 23.40
N THR A 695 -3.16 5.03 24.19
CA THR A 695 -3.06 5.06 25.67
C THR A 695 -3.19 3.66 26.26
N ILE A 696 -4.10 2.82 25.73
CA ILE A 696 -4.22 1.40 26.13
C ILE A 696 -2.92 0.65 25.82
N PHE A 697 -2.31 0.89 24.66
CA PHE A 697 -0.99 0.35 24.32
C PHE A 697 0.08 0.78 25.32
N ALA A 698 0.16 2.08 25.65
CA ALA A 698 1.12 2.59 26.63
C ALA A 698 0.92 1.97 28.03
N ILE A 699 -0.33 1.73 28.45
CA ILE A 699 -0.63 1.01 29.71
C ILE A 699 -0.14 -0.45 29.64
N LYS A 700 -0.39 -1.17 28.54
CA LYS A 700 0.12 -2.54 28.34
C LYS A 700 1.65 -2.58 28.34
N TYR A 701 2.30 -1.59 27.73
CA TYR A 701 3.75 -1.41 27.68
C TYR A 701 4.39 -1.20 29.06
N VAL A 702 3.74 -0.41 29.92
CA VAL A 702 4.11 -0.24 31.33
C VAL A 702 3.92 -1.56 32.10
N ALA A 703 2.76 -2.20 31.96
CA ALA A 703 2.40 -3.39 32.74
C ALA A 703 3.37 -4.56 32.50
N ILE A 704 3.72 -4.83 31.24
CA ILE A 704 4.71 -5.86 30.92
C ILE A 704 6.13 -5.48 31.35
N GLY A 705 6.49 -4.19 31.22
CA GLY A 705 7.76 -3.67 31.71
C GLY A 705 7.91 -3.91 33.21
N LEU A 706 6.90 -3.53 33.99
CA LEU A 706 6.90 -3.67 35.44
C LEU A 706 6.99 -5.14 35.86
N ALA A 707 6.22 -6.03 35.21
CA ALA A 707 6.22 -7.46 35.50
C ALA A 707 7.60 -8.12 35.31
N LEU A 708 8.37 -7.70 34.29
CA LEU A 708 9.73 -8.21 34.02
C LEU A 708 10.85 -7.41 34.72
N TRP A 709 10.54 -6.24 35.26
CA TRP A 709 11.45 -5.44 36.08
C TRP A 709 11.47 -5.89 37.55
N LEU A 710 10.32 -6.24 38.14
CA LEU A 710 10.22 -6.64 39.56
C LEU A 710 11.22 -7.76 39.98
N PRO A 711 11.42 -8.85 39.21
CA PRO A 711 12.41 -9.89 39.54
C PRO A 711 13.88 -9.43 39.51
N GLN A 712 14.17 -8.23 39.00
CA GLN A 712 15.52 -7.64 38.99
C GLN A 712 15.82 -6.83 40.26
N VAL A 713 14.80 -6.45 41.03
CA VAL A 713 14.93 -5.52 42.17
C VAL A 713 14.51 -6.11 43.53
N PHE A 714 13.99 -7.33 43.58
CA PHE A 714 13.81 -8.05 44.85
C PHE A 714 15.11 -8.74 45.29
N LYS A 715 15.48 -8.61 46.58
CA LYS A 715 16.73 -9.18 47.14
C LYS A 715 16.90 -10.68 46.86
N THR A 716 15.81 -11.44 46.86
CA THR A 716 15.81 -12.90 46.65
C THR A 716 16.03 -13.33 45.19
N SER A 717 15.67 -12.49 44.21
CA SER A 717 15.72 -12.85 42.77
C SER A 717 16.72 -12.05 41.95
N ALA A 718 17.16 -10.87 42.43
CA ALA A 718 18.08 -9.98 41.71
C ALA A 718 19.35 -10.71 41.22
N TYR A 719 19.96 -11.55 42.07
CA TYR A 719 21.14 -12.34 41.71
C TYR A 719 20.88 -13.31 40.55
N PHE A 720 19.81 -14.11 40.66
CA PHE A 720 19.42 -15.06 39.63
C PHE A 720 19.15 -14.36 38.29
N THR A 721 18.42 -13.24 38.33
CA THR A 721 18.07 -12.47 37.14
C THR A 721 19.30 -11.79 36.53
N TYR A 722 20.26 -11.31 37.34
CA TYR A 722 21.51 -10.75 36.85
C TYR A 722 22.47 -11.79 36.26
N VAL A 723 22.61 -12.96 36.88
CA VAL A 723 23.45 -14.07 36.38
C VAL A 723 22.91 -14.57 35.03
N ASN A 724 21.59 -14.78 34.93
CA ASN A 724 20.95 -15.23 33.70
C ASN A 724 20.61 -14.08 32.71
N LYS A 725 20.97 -12.83 33.03
CA LYS A 725 20.79 -11.63 32.17
C LYS A 725 19.33 -11.38 31.76
N GLY A 726 18.40 -11.57 32.70
CA GLY A 726 16.95 -11.42 32.52
C GLY A 726 16.48 -10.05 32.01
N LEU A 727 17.31 -9.00 32.14
CA LEU A 727 17.14 -7.71 31.47
C LEU A 727 16.83 -7.84 29.96
N TRP A 728 17.38 -8.85 29.28
CA TRP A 728 17.07 -9.07 27.86
C TRP A 728 15.64 -9.55 27.62
N ALA A 729 15.00 -10.24 28.57
CA ALA A 729 13.58 -10.59 28.46
C ALA A 729 12.69 -9.34 28.59
N LEU A 730 13.06 -8.39 29.47
CA LEU A 730 12.41 -7.09 29.60
C LEU A 730 12.51 -6.28 28.28
N ILE A 731 13.73 -6.05 27.79
CA ILE A 731 13.99 -5.33 26.54
C ILE A 731 13.26 -6.00 25.36
N THR A 732 13.34 -7.34 25.27
CA THR A 732 12.59 -8.15 24.29
C THR A 732 11.11 -7.82 24.35
N ALA A 733 10.47 -7.99 25.51
CA ALA A 733 9.05 -7.82 25.68
C ALA A 733 8.53 -6.42 25.29
N GLN A 734 9.21 -5.35 25.70
CA GLN A 734 8.81 -3.98 25.38
C GLN A 734 9.10 -3.61 23.92
N THR A 735 10.28 -3.93 23.39
CA THR A 735 10.57 -3.63 21.98
C THR A 735 9.67 -4.42 21.03
N PHE A 736 9.24 -5.62 21.41
CA PHE A 736 8.41 -6.50 20.59
C PHE A 736 6.90 -6.39 20.75
N LEU A 737 6.38 -5.53 21.65
CA LEU A 737 4.95 -5.24 21.74
C LEU A 737 4.48 -4.38 20.55
N SER A 738 3.54 -4.89 19.77
CA SER A 738 2.86 -4.21 18.66
C SER A 738 1.51 -3.60 19.08
N LEU A 739 0.99 -2.64 18.31
CA LEU A 739 -0.26 -1.93 18.60
C LEU A 739 -1.51 -2.80 18.38
N TYR A 740 -1.46 -3.74 17.43
CA TYR A 740 -2.58 -4.62 17.07
C TYR A 740 -2.27 -6.12 17.27
N ALA A 741 -3.31 -6.89 17.57
CA ALA A 741 -3.16 -8.31 17.95
C ALA A 741 -2.70 -9.22 16.78
N GLY A 742 -3.15 -8.95 15.56
CA GLY A 742 -2.77 -9.73 14.37
C GLY A 742 -1.28 -9.56 14.02
N ASP A 743 -0.76 -8.32 14.09
CA ASP A 743 0.68 -8.07 13.95
C ASP A 743 1.47 -8.72 15.09
N GLN A 744 1.04 -8.55 16.34
CA GLN A 744 1.70 -9.18 17.50
C GLN A 744 1.89 -10.71 17.32
N ILE A 745 0.89 -11.43 16.81
CA ILE A 745 0.96 -12.88 16.58
C ILE A 745 1.95 -13.20 15.45
N MET A 746 1.80 -12.56 14.28
CA MET A 746 2.69 -12.81 13.13
C MET A 746 4.14 -12.45 13.47
N ALA A 747 4.34 -11.33 14.16
CA ALA A 747 5.63 -10.89 14.67
C ALA A 747 6.20 -11.88 15.70
N THR A 748 5.39 -12.45 16.59
CA THR A 748 5.83 -13.48 17.55
C THR A 748 6.30 -14.75 16.84
N ILE A 749 5.58 -15.23 15.82
CA ILE A 749 5.98 -16.38 15.01
C ILE A 749 7.32 -16.10 14.30
N GLN A 750 7.45 -14.95 13.65
CA GLN A 750 8.68 -14.52 13.00
C GLN A 750 9.86 -14.37 13.96
N LYS A 751 9.60 -13.90 15.20
CA LYS A 751 10.62 -13.75 16.24
C LYS A 751 11.11 -15.11 16.73
N ILE A 752 10.22 -16.06 17.00
CA ILE A 752 10.61 -17.41 17.42
C ILE A 752 11.40 -18.11 16.29
N ALA A 753 10.90 -18.08 15.05
CA ALA A 753 11.58 -18.66 13.90
C ALA A 753 12.97 -18.04 13.66
N GLY A 754 13.06 -16.70 13.61
CA GLY A 754 14.33 -15.98 13.42
C GLY A 754 15.32 -16.20 14.56
N THR A 755 14.85 -16.39 15.80
CA THR A 755 15.70 -16.72 16.95
C THR A 755 16.26 -18.13 16.84
N VAL A 756 15.45 -19.12 16.45
CA VAL A 756 15.92 -20.51 16.26
C VAL A 756 16.93 -20.60 15.12
N VAL A 757 16.65 -19.99 13.97
CA VAL A 757 17.58 -19.95 12.83
C VAL A 757 18.87 -19.20 13.20
N GLY A 758 18.76 -18.02 13.80
CA GLY A 758 19.91 -17.22 14.25
C GLY A 758 20.72 -17.90 15.37
N LEU A 759 20.09 -18.76 16.18
CA LEU A 759 20.78 -19.57 17.19
C LEU A 759 21.65 -20.65 16.56
N LEU A 760 21.08 -21.45 15.65
CA LEU A 760 21.82 -22.51 14.95
C LEU A 760 22.97 -21.91 14.14
N TYR A 761 22.70 -20.81 13.43
CA TYR A 761 23.68 -20.12 12.61
C TYR A 761 24.77 -19.41 13.42
N GLY A 762 24.41 -18.76 14.54
CA GLY A 762 25.37 -18.16 15.48
C GLY A 762 26.29 -19.18 16.15
N MET A 763 25.77 -20.35 16.52
CA MET A 763 26.61 -21.45 17.02
C MET A 763 27.55 -21.99 15.94
N MET A 764 27.06 -22.20 14.71
CA MET A 764 27.89 -22.60 13.58
C MET A 764 29.07 -21.64 13.36
N ILE A 765 28.80 -20.33 13.29
CA ILE A 765 29.85 -19.30 13.11
C ILE A 765 30.87 -19.32 14.26
N TRP A 766 30.40 -19.47 15.50
CA TRP A 766 31.26 -19.54 16.68
C TRP A 766 32.21 -20.74 16.64
N TYR A 767 31.69 -21.94 16.39
CA TYR A 767 32.50 -23.17 16.38
C TYR A 767 33.39 -23.29 15.14
N VAL A 768 32.98 -22.76 13.98
CA VAL A 768 33.87 -22.66 12.80
C VAL A 768 35.01 -21.67 13.05
N GLY A 769 34.75 -20.54 13.73
CA GLY A 769 35.77 -19.53 14.03
C GLY A 769 36.74 -19.90 15.15
N ASN A 770 36.28 -20.65 16.17
CA ASN A 770 37.02 -20.92 17.42
C ASN A 770 37.16 -22.40 17.79
N GLY A 771 36.91 -23.34 16.86
CA GLY A 771 36.93 -24.79 17.13
C GLY A 771 38.27 -25.37 17.57
N ARG A 772 39.38 -24.64 17.42
CA ARG A 772 40.73 -24.98 17.91
C ARG A 772 41.26 -23.99 18.97
N GLY A 773 40.39 -23.19 19.58
CA GLY A 773 40.75 -22.14 20.54
C GLY A 773 40.31 -20.74 20.08
N SER A 774 40.37 -19.76 20.99
CA SER A 774 39.95 -18.38 20.73
C SER A 774 40.92 -17.67 19.79
N ASN A 775 40.55 -17.50 18.51
CA ASN A 775 41.37 -16.83 17.51
C ASN A 775 40.63 -15.62 16.92
N ARG A 776 41.25 -14.43 17.05
CA ARG A 776 40.75 -13.16 16.48
C ARG A 776 40.48 -13.27 14.98
N ILE A 777 41.43 -13.83 14.22
CA ILE A 777 41.35 -13.90 12.75
C ILE A 777 40.30 -14.94 12.33
N GLY A 778 40.26 -16.10 13.00
CA GLY A 778 39.26 -17.14 12.77
C GLY A 778 37.83 -16.63 13.01
N THR A 779 37.61 -15.94 14.13
CA THR A 779 36.31 -15.32 14.46
C THR A 779 35.94 -14.20 13.47
N ALA A 780 36.89 -13.34 13.10
CA ALA A 780 36.65 -12.28 12.12
C ALA A 780 36.23 -12.85 10.75
N ALA A 781 36.97 -13.85 10.26
CA ALA A 781 36.73 -14.46 8.96
C ALA A 781 35.41 -15.22 8.90
N SER A 782 35.11 -16.06 9.92
CA SER A 782 33.84 -16.79 9.95
C SER A 782 32.66 -15.83 10.06
N LEU A 783 32.72 -14.86 10.97
CA LEU A 783 31.65 -13.90 11.19
C LEU A 783 31.40 -13.02 9.97
N PHE A 784 32.44 -12.51 9.31
CA PHE A 784 32.25 -11.69 8.10
C PHE A 784 31.64 -12.48 6.95
N VAL A 785 32.22 -13.63 6.58
CA VAL A 785 31.80 -14.42 5.41
C VAL A 785 30.36 -14.92 5.57
N PHE A 786 30.00 -15.48 6.74
CA PHE A 786 28.66 -16.00 6.98
C PHE A 786 27.61 -14.88 7.24
N MET A 787 28.01 -13.66 7.63
CA MET A 787 27.05 -12.55 7.73
C MET A 787 26.66 -11.94 6.38
N LEU A 788 27.44 -12.13 5.30
CA LEU A 788 27.08 -11.64 3.96
C LEU A 788 25.70 -12.12 3.45
N PRO A 789 25.34 -13.42 3.48
CA PRO A 789 24.01 -13.87 3.08
C PRO A 789 22.90 -13.37 4.03
N LEU A 790 23.17 -13.21 5.33
CA LEU A 790 22.19 -12.65 6.28
C LEU A 790 21.95 -11.16 6.03
N LEU A 791 22.99 -10.38 5.69
CA LEU A 791 22.85 -9.00 5.23
C LEU A 791 22.11 -8.91 3.89
N ALA A 792 22.34 -9.86 2.97
CA ALA A 792 21.59 -9.95 1.72
C ALA A 792 20.10 -10.15 1.98
N LEU A 793 19.75 -11.11 2.85
CA LEU A 793 18.38 -11.39 3.25
C LEU A 793 17.75 -10.17 3.95
N ARG A 794 18.45 -9.55 4.92
CA ARG A 794 17.99 -8.36 5.66
C ARG A 794 17.77 -7.13 4.77
N ASN A 795 18.46 -7.03 3.63
CA ASN A 795 18.34 -5.89 2.70
C ASN A 795 17.29 -6.11 1.59
N HIS A 796 16.88 -7.35 1.30
CA HIS A 796 16.02 -7.67 0.15
C HIS A 796 14.83 -8.56 0.47
N ALA A 797 14.65 -8.97 1.74
CA ALA A 797 13.43 -9.66 2.17
C ALA A 797 12.20 -8.78 1.91
N PRO A 798 11.06 -9.37 1.48
CA PRO A 798 9.79 -8.66 1.43
C PRO A 798 9.46 -8.04 2.81
N PRO A 799 8.76 -6.89 2.89
CA PRO A 799 8.45 -6.24 4.16
C PRO A 799 7.83 -7.18 5.21
N ALA A 800 6.94 -8.07 4.76
CA ALA A 800 6.28 -9.09 5.58
C ALA A 800 7.21 -10.14 6.21
N GLN A 801 8.49 -10.25 5.81
CA GLN A 801 9.49 -11.17 6.37
C GLN A 801 10.74 -10.44 6.91
N GLN A 802 10.77 -9.11 6.81
CA GLN A 802 11.93 -8.28 7.15
C GLN A 802 12.32 -8.42 8.64
N GLN A 803 11.33 -8.57 9.54
CA GLN A 803 11.57 -8.72 10.97
C GLN A 803 12.26 -10.06 11.30
N MET A 804 11.87 -11.16 10.66
CA MET A 804 12.55 -12.45 10.78
C MET A 804 14.02 -12.36 10.34
N ALA A 805 14.29 -11.69 9.21
CA ALA A 805 15.65 -11.52 8.68
C ALA A 805 16.54 -10.67 9.61
N ILE A 806 16.01 -9.55 10.13
CA ILE A 806 16.71 -8.70 11.10
C ILE A 806 17.04 -9.50 12.37
N LEU A 807 16.06 -10.21 12.95
CA LEU A 807 16.30 -10.95 14.19
C LEU A 807 17.25 -12.12 14.02
N THR A 808 17.21 -12.81 12.88
CA THR A 808 18.19 -13.87 12.55
C THR A 808 19.62 -13.34 12.61
N ALA A 809 19.86 -12.18 11.99
CA ALA A 809 21.16 -11.51 12.00
C ALA A 809 21.56 -10.97 13.39
N VAL A 810 20.62 -10.36 14.12
CA VAL A 810 20.87 -9.84 15.49
C VAL A 810 21.19 -10.98 16.46
N THR A 811 20.41 -12.06 16.47
CA THR A 811 20.65 -13.24 17.35
C THR A 811 21.98 -13.92 17.03
N THR A 812 22.34 -14.00 15.74
CA THR A 812 23.65 -14.50 15.29
C THR A 812 24.80 -13.70 15.92
N VAL A 813 24.76 -12.36 15.80
CA VAL A 813 25.78 -11.47 16.40
C VAL A 813 25.74 -11.48 17.92
N LEU A 814 24.55 -11.61 18.54
CA LEU A 814 24.42 -11.68 19.99
C LEU A 814 25.13 -12.91 20.55
N ILE A 815 25.04 -14.08 19.90
CA ILE A 815 25.71 -15.32 20.35
C ILE A 815 27.23 -15.22 20.18
N VAL A 816 27.71 -14.80 19.00
CA VAL A 816 29.15 -14.68 18.72
C VAL A 816 29.78 -13.57 19.57
N GLY A 817 29.12 -12.41 19.67
CA GLY A 817 29.56 -11.25 20.43
C GLY A 817 29.62 -11.49 21.94
N TYR A 818 28.60 -12.12 22.54
CA TYR A 818 28.68 -12.50 23.96
C TYR A 818 29.68 -13.61 24.22
N SER A 819 29.83 -14.59 23.32
CA SER A 819 30.85 -15.64 23.47
C SER A 819 32.26 -15.04 23.44
N TRP A 820 32.49 -14.04 22.59
CA TRP A 820 33.75 -13.29 22.54
C TRP A 820 33.96 -12.43 23.80
N VAL A 821 32.98 -11.64 24.21
CA VAL A 821 33.03 -10.80 25.43
C VAL A 821 33.32 -11.65 26.67
N ASN A 822 32.54 -12.72 26.89
CA ASN A 822 32.69 -13.58 28.07
C ASN A 822 34.01 -14.38 28.08
N GLY A 823 34.64 -14.58 26.92
CA GLY A 823 35.95 -15.23 26.82
C GLY A 823 37.14 -14.32 27.12
N HIS A 824 36.98 -12.99 27.09
CA HIS A 824 38.08 -12.02 27.24
C HIS A 824 37.86 -10.97 28.34
N LEU A 825 36.63 -10.79 28.83
CA LEU A 825 36.29 -9.90 29.95
C LEU A 825 35.70 -10.71 31.10
N ALA A 826 36.14 -10.43 32.33
CA ALA A 826 35.62 -11.08 33.53
C ALA A 826 34.14 -10.70 33.77
N THR A 827 33.23 -11.60 33.42
CA THR A 827 31.78 -11.41 33.56
C THR A 827 31.13 -12.42 34.50
N LEU A 828 30.31 -11.92 35.42
CA LEU A 828 29.52 -12.74 36.33
C LEU A 828 28.43 -13.50 35.55
N GLY A 829 28.44 -14.83 35.65
CA GLY A 829 27.58 -15.73 34.87
C GLY A 829 28.02 -15.92 33.42
N GLY A 830 29.29 -15.59 33.08
CA GLY A 830 29.84 -15.75 31.74
C GLY A 830 29.71 -17.19 31.22
N THR A 831 29.05 -17.34 30.07
CA THR A 831 28.92 -18.61 29.33
C THR A 831 29.29 -18.38 27.87
N ILE A 832 29.77 -19.42 27.19
CA ILE A 832 30.35 -19.36 25.84
C ILE A 832 29.70 -20.43 24.96
N GLY A 833 29.52 -20.16 23.66
CA GLY A 833 29.04 -21.14 22.68
C GLY A 833 27.62 -21.66 22.96
N ALA A 834 27.42 -22.97 22.87
CA ALA A 834 26.11 -23.60 23.02
C ALA A 834 25.42 -23.29 24.37
N GLN A 835 26.18 -23.26 25.48
CA GLN A 835 25.64 -22.98 26.82
C GLN A 835 25.11 -21.56 26.98
N LEU A 836 25.66 -20.62 26.22
CA LEU A 836 25.13 -19.26 26.11
C LEU A 836 23.90 -19.25 25.21
N ALA A 837 23.98 -19.90 24.04
CA ALA A 837 22.99 -19.80 22.98
C ALA A 837 21.57 -20.17 23.46
N TRP A 838 21.39 -21.33 24.10
CA TRP A 838 20.07 -21.76 24.58
C TRP A 838 19.49 -20.82 25.65
N ARG A 839 20.33 -20.30 26.56
CA ARG A 839 19.91 -19.31 27.57
C ARG A 839 19.41 -18.02 26.93
N ARG A 840 20.05 -17.57 25.84
CA ARG A 840 19.60 -16.38 25.10
C ARG A 840 18.29 -16.62 24.35
N ALA A 841 18.14 -17.75 23.68
CA ALA A 841 16.89 -18.10 23.03
C ALA A 841 15.73 -18.19 24.03
N LEU A 842 15.96 -18.78 25.22
CA LEU A 842 14.96 -18.85 26.28
C LEU A 842 14.48 -17.45 26.73
N LEU A 843 15.38 -16.48 26.91
CA LEU A 843 14.99 -15.10 27.27
C LEU A 843 14.16 -14.42 26.18
N VAL A 844 14.50 -14.65 24.91
CA VAL A 844 13.74 -14.09 23.78
C VAL A 844 12.36 -14.75 23.69
N ILE A 845 12.26 -16.07 23.92
CA ILE A 845 10.98 -16.78 24.01
C ILE A 845 10.15 -16.24 25.18
N ILE A 846 10.72 -16.07 26.38
CA ILE A 846 10.02 -15.52 27.55
C ILE A 846 9.46 -14.12 27.26
N GLY A 847 10.28 -13.20 26.73
CA GLY A 847 9.79 -11.86 26.42
C GLY A 847 8.77 -11.82 25.27
N SER A 848 8.92 -12.69 24.26
CA SER A 848 7.95 -12.82 23.16
C SER A 848 6.61 -13.37 23.66
N VAL A 849 6.63 -14.45 24.44
CA VAL A 849 5.44 -15.04 25.07
C VAL A 849 4.78 -14.07 26.05
N ALA A 850 5.55 -13.36 26.87
CA ALA A 850 5.02 -12.31 27.75
C ALA A 850 4.31 -11.20 26.95
N SER A 851 4.91 -10.74 25.84
CA SER A 851 4.30 -9.71 24.98
C SER A 851 3.03 -10.20 24.26
N MET A 852 2.96 -11.49 23.92
CA MET A 852 1.72 -12.10 23.44
C MET A 852 0.66 -12.21 24.56
N ILE A 853 1.05 -12.61 25.78
CA ILE A 853 0.14 -12.70 26.94
C ILE A 853 -0.44 -11.32 27.30
N ILE A 854 0.38 -10.27 27.44
CA ILE A 854 -0.14 -8.93 27.79
C ILE A 854 -1.09 -8.38 26.70
N MET A 855 -0.90 -8.81 25.45
CA MET A 855 -1.79 -8.41 24.35
C MET A 855 -3.17 -9.06 24.45
N LEU A 856 -3.26 -10.30 24.96
CA LEU A 856 -4.52 -11.02 25.20
C LEU A 856 -5.36 -10.45 26.36
N PHE A 857 -4.78 -9.69 27.29
CA PHE A 857 -5.53 -9.01 28.36
C PHE A 857 -6.59 -8.03 27.79
N PRO A 858 -7.73 -7.85 28.49
CA PRO A 858 -8.95 -7.22 27.94
C PRO A 858 -8.71 -5.84 27.30
N GLY A 859 -9.49 -5.56 26.25
CA GLY A 859 -9.23 -4.42 25.35
C GLY A 859 -8.17 -4.72 24.29
N HIS A 860 -8.13 -5.94 23.74
CA HIS A 860 -7.29 -6.24 22.58
C HIS A 860 -7.80 -5.48 21.35
N GLN A 861 -6.92 -4.68 20.74
CA GLN A 861 -7.22 -3.97 19.50
C GLN A 861 -7.01 -4.96 18.35
N SER A 862 -8.10 -5.59 17.93
CA SER A 862 -8.11 -6.62 16.88
C SER A 862 -7.80 -6.00 15.52
N SER A 863 -6.89 -6.60 14.76
CA SER A 863 -6.56 -6.17 13.40
C SER A 863 -7.78 -6.31 12.48
N ARG A 864 -8.65 -7.28 12.76
CA ARG A 864 -9.95 -7.48 12.10
C ARG A 864 -10.91 -6.30 12.32
N LEU A 865 -10.97 -5.79 13.55
CA LEU A 865 -11.79 -4.62 13.88
C LEU A 865 -11.22 -3.35 13.21
N LEU A 866 -9.89 -3.20 13.17
CA LEU A 866 -9.20 -2.12 12.45
C LEU A 866 -9.56 -2.12 10.96
N VAL A 867 -9.45 -3.28 10.31
CA VAL A 867 -9.83 -3.47 8.89
C VAL A 867 -11.31 -3.09 8.70
N ARG A 868 -12.22 -3.68 9.47
CA ARG A 868 -13.67 -3.42 9.38
C ARG A 868 -14.02 -1.93 9.53
N LYS A 869 -13.50 -1.28 10.58
CA LYS A 869 -13.73 0.16 10.82
C LYS A 869 -13.08 1.04 9.76
N THR A 870 -11.89 0.71 9.27
CA THR A 870 -11.25 1.48 8.20
C THR A 870 -12.04 1.41 6.91
N HIS A 871 -12.54 0.21 6.53
CA HIS A 871 -13.43 0.07 5.39
C HIS A 871 -14.73 0.87 5.58
N ALA A 872 -15.37 0.81 6.77
CA ALA A 872 -16.54 1.62 7.09
C ALA A 872 -16.29 3.12 6.91
N THR A 873 -15.21 3.66 7.52
CA THR A 873 -14.78 5.06 7.36
C THR A 873 -14.58 5.41 5.88
N CYS A 874 -13.91 4.55 5.11
CA CYS A 874 -13.71 4.78 3.68
C CYS A 874 -15.01 4.78 2.88
N ILE A 875 -16.01 3.93 3.17
CA ILE A 875 -17.35 4.02 2.56
C ILE A 875 -17.99 5.38 2.89
N GLY A 876 -17.92 5.80 4.16
CA GLY A 876 -18.45 7.09 4.60
C GLY A 876 -17.81 8.28 3.89
N GLU A 877 -16.48 8.31 3.72
CA GLU A 877 -15.81 9.37 2.96
C GLU A 877 -16.14 9.29 1.45
N ILE A 878 -16.21 8.10 0.84
CA ILE A 878 -16.66 7.93 -0.56
C ILE A 878 -18.05 8.54 -0.76
N GLY A 879 -18.98 8.26 0.16
CA GLY A 879 -20.33 8.85 0.15
C GLY A 879 -20.33 10.37 0.29
N ARG A 880 -19.44 10.95 1.12
CA ARG A 880 -19.29 12.42 1.20
C ARG A 880 -18.71 13.02 -0.08
N ILE A 881 -17.71 12.39 -0.69
CA ILE A 881 -17.15 12.84 -1.98
C ILE A 881 -18.24 12.84 -3.05
N TYR A 882 -19.09 11.81 -3.08
CA TYR A 882 -20.26 11.75 -3.96
C TYR A 882 -21.24 12.92 -3.72
N MET A 883 -21.66 13.16 -2.47
CA MET A 883 -22.61 14.23 -2.14
C MET A 883 -22.06 15.62 -2.43
N ALA A 884 -20.78 15.86 -2.12
CA ALA A 884 -20.12 17.13 -2.39
C ALA A 884 -19.92 17.36 -3.91
N LEU A 885 -19.61 16.31 -4.67
CA LEU A 885 -19.57 16.38 -6.14
C LEU A 885 -20.95 16.67 -6.74
N LEU A 886 -22.01 15.98 -6.27
CA LEU A 886 -23.40 16.28 -6.65
C LEU A 886 -23.78 17.73 -6.36
N SER A 887 -23.36 18.28 -5.22
CA SER A 887 -23.64 19.68 -4.86
C SER A 887 -23.13 20.65 -5.91
N HIS A 888 -21.99 20.36 -6.56
CA HIS A 888 -21.47 21.19 -7.65
C HIS A 888 -22.22 20.98 -8.97
N TRP A 889 -22.64 19.76 -9.30
CA TRP A 889 -23.53 19.50 -10.44
C TRP A 889 -24.88 20.23 -10.30
N ILE A 890 -25.43 20.32 -9.08
CA ILE A 890 -26.67 21.04 -8.76
C ILE A 890 -26.45 22.56 -8.78
N ALA A 891 -25.30 23.05 -8.30
CA ALA A 891 -24.96 24.48 -8.34
C ALA A 891 -24.87 24.99 -9.79
N GLU A 892 -24.23 24.21 -10.67
CA GLU A 892 -24.14 24.54 -12.10
C GLU A 892 -25.52 24.61 -12.77
N ASP A 893 -26.41 23.64 -12.54
CA ASP A 893 -27.77 23.62 -13.11
C ASP A 893 -28.58 24.85 -12.68
N ARG A 894 -28.43 25.27 -11.42
CA ARG A 894 -29.07 26.49 -10.90
C ARG A 894 -28.53 27.76 -11.55
N HIS A 895 -27.22 27.84 -11.76
CA HIS A 895 -26.57 28.99 -12.39
C HIS A 895 -26.99 29.12 -13.87
N ASP A 896 -27.04 28.01 -14.61
CA ASP A 896 -27.57 27.95 -15.97
C ASP A 896 -29.07 28.33 -16.03
N ALA A 897 -29.87 27.93 -15.05
CA ALA A 897 -31.28 28.31 -14.96
C ALA A 897 -31.47 29.81 -14.66
N GLN A 898 -30.65 30.38 -13.77
CA GLN A 898 -30.71 31.80 -13.42
C GLN A 898 -30.36 32.69 -14.61
N LYS A 899 -29.28 32.39 -15.33
CA LYS A 899 -28.86 33.18 -16.51
C LYS A 899 -29.98 33.37 -17.53
N HIS A 900 -30.70 32.31 -17.88
CA HIS A 900 -31.83 32.42 -18.80
C HIS A 900 -33.01 33.22 -18.23
N SER A 901 -33.31 33.10 -16.93
CA SER A 901 -34.36 33.92 -16.30
C SER A 901 -34.04 35.41 -16.28
N SER A 902 -32.74 35.78 -16.28
CA SER A 902 -32.28 37.16 -16.35
C SER A 902 -32.34 37.77 -17.76
N GLU A 903 -32.37 36.95 -18.82
CA GLU A 903 -32.52 37.42 -20.21
C GLU A 903 -33.99 37.75 -20.56
N GLU A 904 -34.98 37.11 -19.91
CA GLU A 904 -36.41 37.37 -20.16
C GLU A 904 -37.06 38.41 -19.23
N LEU A 905 -36.43 38.79 -18.12
CA LEU A 905 -37.00 39.72 -17.13
C LEU A 905 -36.16 41.00 -16.96
N VAL A 906 -36.54 42.03 -17.70
CA VAL A 906 -36.05 43.41 -17.50
C VAL A 906 -36.58 43.99 -16.19
N GLN A 907 -35.82 43.79 -15.11
CA GLN A 907 -35.73 44.72 -13.97
C GLN A 907 -34.57 44.35 -13.03
N PRO A 908 -33.53 45.20 -12.88
CA PRO A 908 -32.46 44.95 -11.93
C PRO A 908 -32.97 45.24 -10.50
N ARG A 909 -33.13 44.20 -9.69
CA ARG A 909 -33.45 44.33 -8.27
C ARG A 909 -32.13 44.38 -7.48
N PRO A 910 -31.81 45.49 -6.78
CA PRO A 910 -30.57 45.58 -6.02
C PRO A 910 -30.63 44.73 -4.75
N GLU A 911 -29.45 44.30 -4.29
CA GLU A 911 -29.17 43.87 -2.92
C GLU A 911 -29.91 42.63 -2.40
N ALA A 912 -29.53 41.48 -2.96
CA ALA A 912 -29.12 40.37 -2.11
C ALA A 912 -27.67 40.03 -2.47
N THR A 913 -26.76 40.03 -1.49
CA THR A 913 -25.36 39.60 -1.68
C THR A 913 -25.32 38.09 -1.84
N SER A 914 -25.79 37.58 -2.99
CA SER A 914 -25.46 36.25 -3.43
C SER A 914 -23.95 36.21 -3.60
N LEU A 915 -23.27 35.51 -2.70
CA LEU A 915 -21.93 34.99 -2.93
C LEU A 915 -21.93 34.38 -4.33
N GLU A 916 -21.16 34.96 -5.25
CA GLU A 916 -20.95 34.43 -6.60
C GLU A 916 -20.21 33.10 -6.43
N PHE A 917 -20.97 32.02 -6.24
CA PHE A 917 -20.42 30.70 -5.96
C PHE A 917 -19.89 30.11 -7.27
N ASP A 918 -18.69 30.56 -7.64
CA ASP A 918 -18.04 30.22 -8.90
C ASP A 918 -17.82 28.70 -8.95
N ALA A 919 -18.62 28.02 -9.75
CA ALA A 919 -18.84 26.58 -9.59
C ALA A 919 -17.60 25.77 -9.97
N PHE A 920 -17.00 25.12 -8.98
CA PHE A 920 -15.89 24.17 -9.13
C PHE A 920 -14.54 24.79 -9.57
N THR A 921 -14.15 25.88 -8.90
CA THR A 921 -12.84 26.56 -9.03
C THR A 921 -11.63 25.59 -8.99
N PRO A 922 -10.47 25.97 -9.57
CA PRO A 922 -9.27 25.14 -9.52
C PRO A 922 -8.77 24.81 -8.09
N ALA A 923 -9.11 25.64 -7.10
CA ALA A 923 -8.85 25.36 -5.68
C ALA A 923 -9.72 24.19 -5.17
N VAL A 924 -11.02 24.23 -5.41
CA VAL A 924 -12.00 23.18 -5.10
C VAL A 924 -11.63 21.86 -5.81
N GLN A 925 -11.19 21.93 -7.08
CA GLN A 925 -10.68 20.77 -7.81
C GLN A 925 -9.46 20.13 -7.16
N LYS A 926 -8.54 20.94 -6.63
CA LYS A 926 -7.34 20.47 -5.94
C LYS A 926 -7.71 19.80 -4.59
N GLU A 927 -8.59 20.42 -3.80
CA GLU A 927 -9.07 19.87 -2.52
C GLU A 927 -9.74 18.49 -2.75
N ALA A 928 -10.63 18.38 -3.74
CA ALA A 928 -11.29 17.13 -4.11
C ALA A 928 -10.28 16.02 -4.47
N ARG A 929 -9.23 16.34 -5.25
CA ARG A 929 -8.16 15.40 -5.61
C ARG A 929 -7.34 14.97 -4.38
N GLU A 930 -7.03 15.89 -3.47
CA GLU A 930 -6.29 15.56 -2.24
C GLU A 930 -7.08 14.65 -1.29
N ILE A 931 -8.39 14.90 -1.11
CA ILE A 931 -9.29 14.03 -0.33
C ILE A 931 -9.40 12.64 -0.98
N LEU A 932 -9.53 12.58 -2.31
CA LEU A 932 -9.58 11.32 -3.06
C LEU A 932 -8.30 10.51 -2.87
N LEU A 933 -7.12 11.14 -3.02
CA LEU A 933 -5.82 10.49 -2.87
C LEU A 933 -5.56 10.04 -1.42
N ALA A 934 -5.93 10.85 -0.42
CA ALA A 934 -5.78 10.49 0.99
C ALA A 934 -6.63 9.28 1.38
N THR A 935 -7.90 9.27 0.96
CA THR A 935 -8.84 8.15 1.20
C THR A 935 -8.35 6.88 0.50
N TRP A 936 -7.84 7.00 -0.74
CA TRP A 936 -7.28 5.88 -1.49
C TRP A 936 -5.97 5.35 -0.89
N ALA A 937 -5.08 6.22 -0.40
CA ALA A 937 -3.85 5.81 0.29
C ALA A 937 -4.13 5.07 1.60
N LYS A 938 -5.18 5.46 2.35
CA LYS A 938 -5.66 4.71 3.52
C LYS A 938 -6.24 3.36 3.13
N LEU A 939 -7.09 3.34 2.10
CA LEU A 939 -7.72 2.13 1.59
C LEU A 939 -6.69 1.10 1.08
N ILE A 940 -5.65 1.53 0.35
CA ILE A 940 -4.54 0.65 -0.04
C ILE A 940 -3.79 0.10 1.19
N GLY A 941 -3.65 0.91 2.25
CA GLY A 941 -3.03 0.50 3.51
C GLY A 941 -3.67 -0.76 4.13
N THR A 942 -4.99 -0.92 4.02
CA THR A 942 -5.67 -2.12 4.57
C THR A 942 -5.26 -3.42 3.88
N THR A 943 -4.72 -3.39 2.66
CA THR A 943 -4.24 -4.58 1.92
C THR A 943 -3.24 -5.40 2.72
N GLN A 944 -2.39 -4.75 3.52
CA GLN A 944 -1.41 -5.42 4.37
C GLN A 944 -2.09 -6.00 5.61
N HIS A 945 -2.92 -5.20 6.30
CA HIS A 945 -3.68 -5.64 7.48
C HIS A 945 -4.68 -6.78 7.19
N ILE A 946 -5.23 -6.88 5.98
CA ILE A 946 -6.06 -8.02 5.54
C ILE A 946 -5.24 -9.33 5.53
N LYS A 947 -3.96 -9.28 5.13
CA LYS A 947 -3.06 -10.45 5.15
C LYS A 947 -2.70 -10.85 6.58
N GLU A 948 -2.44 -9.87 7.44
CA GLU A 948 -2.07 -10.07 8.85
C GLU A 948 -3.25 -10.61 9.68
N SER A 949 -4.46 -10.09 9.46
CA SER A 949 -5.69 -10.48 10.18
C SER A 949 -6.09 -11.95 10.00
N ARG A 950 -5.54 -12.63 8.99
CA ARG A 950 -5.71 -14.09 8.78
C ARG A 950 -5.02 -14.91 9.87
N TYR A 951 -3.92 -14.41 10.45
CA TYR A 951 -3.15 -15.11 11.49
C TYR A 951 -3.69 -14.89 12.91
N GLU A 952 -4.66 -13.98 13.08
CA GLU A 952 -5.30 -13.75 14.37
C GLU A 952 -6.11 -14.98 14.80
N LEU A 953 -5.85 -15.52 16.00
CA LEU A 953 -6.48 -16.75 16.49
C LEU A 953 -8.00 -16.56 16.65
N SER A 954 -8.78 -17.33 15.90
CA SER A 954 -10.24 -17.23 15.88
C SER A 954 -10.88 -18.44 16.55
N LEU A 955 -11.42 -18.26 17.76
CA LEU A 955 -12.23 -19.31 18.41
C LEU A 955 -13.69 -19.36 17.87
N ARG A 956 -14.06 -18.45 16.97
CA ARG A 956 -15.45 -18.28 16.45
C ARG A 956 -15.65 -18.71 14.99
N GLY A 957 -14.62 -19.24 14.34
CA GLY A 957 -14.65 -19.63 12.91
C GLY A 957 -13.71 -18.80 12.03
N ASP A 958 -13.66 -19.15 10.75
CA ASP A 958 -12.72 -18.55 9.78
C ASP A 958 -12.99 -17.06 9.50
N TRP A 959 -11.93 -16.33 9.13
CA TRP A 959 -12.03 -14.91 8.78
C TRP A 959 -12.33 -14.72 7.28
N PRO A 960 -13.39 -13.96 6.90
CA PRO A 960 -13.82 -13.76 5.51
C PRO A 960 -12.88 -12.84 4.72
N ALA A 961 -11.67 -13.33 4.44
CA ALA A 961 -10.61 -12.57 3.79
C ALA A 961 -10.82 -12.37 2.28
N ALA A 962 -11.73 -13.11 1.63
CA ALA A 962 -12.06 -12.92 0.22
C ALA A 962 -13.05 -11.75 0.06
N GLU A 963 -14.02 -11.68 0.96
CA GLU A 963 -15.09 -10.70 1.05
C GLU A 963 -14.52 -9.30 1.33
N TYR A 964 -13.56 -9.17 2.29
CA TYR A 964 -12.84 -7.92 2.50
C TYR A 964 -12.00 -7.48 1.28
N LYS A 965 -11.42 -8.42 0.51
CA LYS A 965 -10.74 -8.08 -0.75
C LYS A 965 -11.74 -7.65 -1.84
N SER A 966 -12.92 -8.24 -1.87
CA SER A 966 -14.02 -7.84 -2.77
C SER A 966 -14.45 -6.41 -2.46
N LEU A 967 -14.70 -6.12 -1.18
CA LEU A 967 -15.07 -4.78 -0.71
C LEU A 967 -13.98 -3.73 -1.01
N LEU A 968 -12.71 -4.07 -0.75
CA LEU A 968 -11.55 -3.25 -1.10
C LEU A 968 -11.54 -2.90 -2.60
N ARG A 969 -11.78 -3.89 -3.47
CA ARG A 969 -11.85 -3.68 -4.93
C ARG A 969 -13.03 -2.79 -5.30
N ALA A 970 -14.23 -3.06 -4.80
CA ALA A 970 -15.42 -2.24 -5.06
C ALA A 970 -15.19 -0.76 -4.68
N GLN A 971 -14.65 -0.49 -3.49
CA GLN A 971 -14.30 0.87 -3.06
C GLN A 971 -13.25 1.55 -3.96
N VAL A 972 -12.23 0.82 -4.42
CA VAL A 972 -11.24 1.36 -5.37
C VAL A 972 -11.87 1.67 -6.73
N ILE A 973 -12.91 0.94 -7.17
CA ILE A 973 -13.63 1.24 -8.41
C ILE A 973 -14.56 2.46 -8.22
N MET A 974 -15.35 2.51 -7.15
CA MET A 974 -16.21 3.67 -6.83
C MET A 974 -15.41 4.99 -6.79
N MET A 975 -14.23 4.98 -6.18
CA MET A 975 -13.32 6.15 -6.15
C MET A 975 -12.92 6.64 -7.55
N GLN A 976 -12.76 5.74 -8.52
CA GLN A 976 -12.39 6.09 -9.89
C GLN A 976 -13.60 6.55 -10.71
N ALA A 977 -14.77 5.95 -10.46
CA ALA A 977 -16.03 6.42 -11.02
C ALA A 977 -16.33 7.86 -10.57
N LEU A 978 -16.16 8.17 -9.28
CA LEU A 978 -16.26 9.53 -8.75
C LEU A 978 -15.22 10.49 -9.35
N GLY A 979 -13.96 10.05 -9.49
CA GLY A 979 -12.92 10.83 -10.17
C GLY A 979 -13.26 11.16 -11.63
N SER A 980 -13.87 10.21 -12.35
CA SER A 980 -14.30 10.40 -13.75
C SER A 980 -15.54 11.29 -13.86
N LEU A 981 -16.49 11.17 -12.92
CA LEU A 981 -17.67 12.04 -12.81
C LEU A 981 -17.27 13.48 -12.48
N GLY A 982 -16.27 13.68 -11.61
CA GLY A 982 -15.67 14.99 -11.33
C GLY A 982 -14.92 15.58 -12.52
N LEU A 983 -14.26 14.75 -13.32
CA LEU A 983 -13.64 15.18 -14.58
C LEU A 983 -14.69 15.62 -15.61
N GLY A 984 -15.83 14.92 -15.69
CA GLY A 984 -16.96 15.29 -16.54
C GLY A 984 -17.45 16.71 -16.27
N LEU A 985 -17.55 17.09 -14.99
CA LEU A 985 -17.94 18.45 -14.58
C LEU A 985 -16.97 19.55 -15.07
N VAL A 986 -15.67 19.25 -15.18
CA VAL A 986 -14.62 20.18 -15.65
C VAL A 986 -14.55 20.27 -17.17
N ARG A 987 -14.76 19.15 -17.87
CA ARG A 987 -14.50 19.04 -19.33
C ARG A 987 -15.72 19.19 -20.21
N LEU A 988 -16.93 19.02 -19.67
CA LEU A 988 -18.17 19.25 -20.42
C LEU A 988 -18.56 20.73 -20.34
N GLU A 989 -18.85 21.31 -21.50
CA GLU A 989 -19.41 22.66 -21.57
C GLU A 989 -20.81 22.73 -20.93
N PRO A 990 -21.29 23.92 -20.49
CA PRO A 990 -22.61 24.10 -19.89
C PRO A 990 -23.74 23.41 -20.67
N ALA A 991 -23.80 23.59 -21.99
CA ALA A 991 -24.81 22.95 -22.84
C ALA A 991 -24.81 21.41 -22.74
N TRP A 992 -23.63 20.78 -22.71
CA TRP A 992 -23.48 19.33 -22.57
C TRP A 992 -23.77 18.85 -21.13
N ARG A 993 -23.44 19.66 -20.10
CA ARG A 993 -23.78 19.37 -18.70
C ARG A 993 -25.30 19.43 -18.48
N LYS A 994 -25.94 20.53 -18.90
CA LYS A 994 -27.40 20.71 -18.94
C LYS A 994 -28.11 19.59 -19.70
N MET A 995 -27.55 19.15 -20.83
CA MET A 995 -28.07 17.99 -21.57
C MET A 995 -27.97 16.70 -20.75
N LEU A 996 -26.83 16.41 -20.09
CA LEU A 996 -26.67 15.22 -19.24
C LEU A 996 -27.68 15.20 -18.08
N ILE A 997 -27.88 16.36 -17.44
CA ILE A 997 -28.82 16.54 -16.33
C ILE A 997 -30.28 16.35 -16.78
N ARG A 998 -30.65 16.85 -17.96
CA ARG A 998 -32.02 16.72 -18.51
C ARG A 998 -32.29 15.35 -19.13
N SER A 999 -31.27 14.69 -19.68
CA SER A 999 -31.40 13.41 -20.38
C SER A 999 -31.35 12.18 -19.47
N THR A 1000 -30.87 12.33 -18.22
CA THR A 1000 -30.72 11.24 -17.26
C THR A 1000 -31.37 11.60 -15.93
N ALA A 1001 -32.01 10.65 -15.25
CA ALA A 1001 -32.50 10.82 -13.89
C ALA A 1001 -31.37 10.88 -12.81
N PHE A 1002 -30.15 11.28 -13.19
CA PHE A 1002 -28.97 11.36 -12.31
C PHE A 1002 -29.17 12.30 -11.11
N LEU A 1003 -29.73 13.50 -11.35
CA LEU A 1003 -30.04 14.46 -10.29
C LEU A 1003 -31.45 14.30 -9.69
N HIS A 1004 -32.12 13.16 -9.94
CA HIS A 1004 -33.46 12.93 -9.39
C HIS A 1004 -33.40 12.76 -7.86
N PRO A 1005 -34.16 13.54 -7.06
CA PRO A 1005 -34.03 13.55 -5.60
C PRO A 1005 -34.13 12.17 -4.93
N ASN A 1006 -35.03 11.30 -5.40
CA ASN A 1006 -35.18 9.96 -4.84
C ASN A 1006 -33.95 9.08 -5.10
N LEU A 1007 -33.31 9.20 -6.28
CA LEU A 1007 -32.10 8.43 -6.59
C LEU A 1007 -30.92 8.91 -5.72
N ILE A 1008 -30.78 10.23 -5.54
CA ILE A 1008 -29.78 10.80 -4.63
C ILE A 1008 -30.02 10.28 -3.19
N SER A 1009 -31.28 10.20 -2.75
CA SER A 1009 -31.66 9.63 -1.45
C SER A 1009 -31.29 8.14 -1.34
N ASP A 1010 -31.56 7.34 -2.37
CA ASP A 1010 -31.25 5.90 -2.38
C ASP A 1010 -29.72 5.63 -2.38
N VAL A 1011 -28.95 6.38 -3.16
CA VAL A 1011 -27.49 6.26 -3.22
C VAL A 1011 -26.82 6.77 -1.94
N SER A 1012 -27.30 7.89 -1.38
CA SER A 1012 -26.74 8.42 -0.12
C SER A 1012 -27.11 7.58 1.10
N SER A 1013 -28.34 7.06 1.16
CA SER A 1013 -28.77 6.14 2.22
C SER A 1013 -28.06 4.80 2.15
N THR A 1014 -27.81 4.23 0.96
CA THR A 1014 -26.98 3.01 0.84
C THR A 1014 -25.55 3.25 1.34
N PHE A 1015 -24.86 4.33 0.95
CA PHE A 1015 -23.55 4.68 1.52
C PHE A 1015 -23.57 4.77 3.05
N ALA A 1016 -24.57 5.44 3.62
CA ALA A 1016 -24.73 5.58 5.07
C ALA A 1016 -25.00 4.24 5.77
N LEU A 1017 -25.90 3.41 5.22
CA LEU A 1017 -26.24 2.09 5.74
C LEU A 1017 -25.04 1.14 5.70
N LEU A 1018 -24.30 1.07 4.58
CA LEU A 1018 -23.11 0.23 4.46
C LEU A 1018 -22.00 0.66 5.43
N SER A 1019 -21.77 1.97 5.57
CA SER A 1019 -20.83 2.52 6.54
C SER A 1019 -21.23 2.17 7.98
N LEU A 1020 -22.51 2.34 8.34
CA LEU A 1020 -23.00 2.07 9.69
C LEU A 1020 -23.00 0.56 10.03
N ALA A 1021 -23.50 -0.27 9.11
CA ALA A 1021 -23.55 -1.71 9.26
C ALA A 1021 -22.16 -2.32 9.44
N LEU A 1022 -21.16 -1.89 8.67
CA LEU A 1022 -19.76 -2.29 8.91
C LEU A 1022 -19.21 -1.74 10.22
N ARG A 1023 -19.53 -0.50 10.60
CA ARG A 1023 -18.96 0.10 11.82
C ARG A 1023 -19.40 -0.64 13.08
N GLU A 1024 -20.70 -0.85 13.22
CA GLU A 1024 -21.29 -1.59 14.34
C GLU A 1024 -21.09 -3.11 14.20
N GLY A 1025 -21.10 -3.62 12.98
CA GLY A 1025 -21.21 -5.05 12.69
C GLY A 1025 -22.65 -5.55 12.78
N ALA A 1026 -23.61 -4.69 12.45
CA ALA A 1026 -25.03 -5.00 12.46
C ALA A 1026 -25.47 -5.58 11.09
N PRO A 1027 -26.37 -6.57 11.06
CA PRO A 1027 -26.87 -7.16 9.82
C PRO A 1027 -27.64 -6.13 8.99
N LEU A 1028 -27.52 -6.20 7.67
CA LEU A 1028 -28.26 -5.33 6.75
C LEU A 1028 -29.68 -5.88 6.51
N PRO A 1029 -30.70 -5.03 6.32
CA PRO A 1029 -32.02 -5.48 5.88
C PRO A 1029 -31.94 -6.26 4.55
N GLN A 1030 -32.77 -7.29 4.38
CA GLN A 1030 -32.94 -7.94 3.07
C GLN A 1030 -33.49 -6.94 2.03
N ALA A 1031 -34.46 -6.12 2.44
CA ALA A 1031 -35.06 -5.05 1.66
C ALA A 1031 -34.19 -3.76 1.67
N THR A 1032 -33.10 -3.77 0.91
CA THR A 1032 -32.29 -2.57 0.61
C THR A 1032 -32.82 -1.82 -0.62
N PRO A 1033 -32.30 -0.61 -0.90
CA PRO A 1033 -32.66 0.11 -2.12
C PRO A 1033 -32.21 -0.56 -3.43
N GLY A 1034 -31.20 -1.44 -3.43
CA GLY A 1034 -30.68 -2.07 -4.64
C GLY A 1034 -31.70 -2.94 -5.41
N PRO A 1035 -31.55 -3.10 -6.75
CA PRO A 1035 -30.43 -2.63 -7.57
C PRO A 1035 -30.54 -1.13 -7.93
N LEU A 1036 -29.50 -0.35 -7.66
CA LEU A 1036 -29.53 1.10 -7.85
C LEU A 1036 -29.56 1.52 -9.34
N LEU A 1037 -28.95 0.73 -10.23
CA LEU A 1037 -29.02 0.97 -11.67
C LEU A 1037 -30.45 0.82 -12.21
N ASP A 1038 -31.23 -0.13 -11.68
CA ASP A 1038 -32.64 -0.30 -12.02
C ASP A 1038 -33.45 0.94 -11.60
N ARG A 1039 -33.23 1.43 -10.36
CA ARG A 1039 -33.88 2.67 -9.90
C ARG A 1039 -33.58 3.89 -10.76
N LEU A 1040 -32.34 4.05 -11.24
CA LEU A 1040 -32.00 5.08 -12.21
C LEU A 1040 -32.86 4.94 -13.48
N LEU A 1041 -32.97 3.74 -14.05
CA LEU A 1041 -33.75 3.48 -15.27
C LEU A 1041 -35.27 3.62 -15.06
N TYR A 1042 -35.77 3.26 -13.88
CA TYR A 1042 -37.16 3.45 -13.47
C TYR A 1042 -37.52 4.94 -13.33
N HIS A 1043 -36.68 5.71 -12.63
CA HIS A 1043 -36.85 7.15 -12.51
C HIS A 1043 -36.69 7.85 -13.86
N ASP A 1044 -35.78 7.39 -14.71
CA ASP A 1044 -35.59 7.90 -16.07
C ASP A 1044 -36.83 7.70 -16.95
N LYS A 1045 -37.43 6.50 -16.94
CA LYS A 1045 -38.72 6.22 -17.60
C LYS A 1045 -39.82 7.16 -17.11
N LYS A 1046 -39.99 7.30 -15.77
CA LYS A 1046 -41.05 8.13 -15.18
C LYS A 1046 -40.87 9.63 -15.43
N PHE A 1047 -39.64 10.12 -15.30
CA PHE A 1047 -39.26 11.50 -15.60
C PHE A 1047 -39.58 11.87 -17.05
N LYS A 1048 -39.44 10.90 -17.97
CA LYS A 1048 -39.73 11.08 -19.40
C LYS A 1048 -41.23 10.98 -19.71
N THR A 1049 -41.99 10.06 -19.13
CA THR A 1049 -43.46 10.03 -19.32
C THR A 1049 -44.13 11.31 -18.83
N GLY A 1050 -43.69 11.91 -17.73
CA GLY A 1050 -44.24 13.18 -17.22
C GLY A 1050 -43.96 14.42 -18.10
N ARG A 1051 -43.08 14.31 -19.10
CA ARG A 1051 -42.88 15.34 -20.14
C ARG A 1051 -43.55 15.00 -21.48
N SER A 1052 -43.94 13.74 -21.69
CA SER A 1052 -44.27 13.23 -23.02
C SER A 1052 -45.68 13.55 -23.51
N GLU A 1053 -46.56 14.09 -22.67
CA GLU A 1053 -47.92 14.50 -23.09
C GLU A 1053 -47.93 15.77 -23.97
N ALA A 1054 -46.78 16.45 -24.14
CA ALA A 1054 -46.68 17.68 -24.92
C ALA A 1054 -45.97 17.54 -26.29
N SER A 1055 -45.34 16.41 -26.61
CA SER A 1055 -44.66 16.22 -27.90
C SER A 1055 -44.55 14.76 -28.36
N ASP A 1056 -45.66 14.24 -28.88
CA ASP A 1056 -45.61 13.07 -29.77
C ASP A 1056 -44.99 13.48 -31.12
N GLN A 1057 -43.80 12.96 -31.43
CA GLN A 1057 -43.42 12.34 -32.73
C GLN A 1057 -41.91 12.05 -32.86
N VAL A 1058 -41.57 10.78 -33.04
CA VAL A 1058 -40.54 10.23 -33.97
C VAL A 1058 -39.19 10.98 -34.10
N LEU A 1059 -38.14 10.60 -33.33
CA LEU A 1059 -36.77 10.39 -33.89
C LEU A 1059 -35.71 9.73 -32.98
N HIS A 1060 -35.82 9.70 -31.64
CA HIS A 1060 -34.65 9.45 -30.76
C HIS A 1060 -34.50 8.04 -30.16
N THR A 1061 -35.02 6.98 -30.80
CA THR A 1061 -34.85 5.59 -30.31
C THR A 1061 -33.89 4.77 -31.16
N ALA A 1062 -32.66 4.65 -30.67
CA ALA A 1062 -31.78 3.51 -30.98
C ALA A 1062 -32.25 2.31 -30.12
N ASP A 1063 -32.04 1.06 -30.55
CA ASP A 1063 -32.73 -0.13 -30.02
C ASP A 1063 -32.44 -0.36 -28.52
N GLY A 1064 -33.39 0.05 -27.68
CA GLY A 1064 -33.31 -0.05 -26.21
C GLY A 1064 -32.58 1.10 -25.50
N ALA A 1065 -31.97 2.05 -26.20
CA ALA A 1065 -31.22 3.16 -25.57
C ALA A 1065 -31.39 4.49 -26.32
N ARG A 1066 -31.85 5.53 -25.60
CA ARG A 1066 -31.96 6.91 -26.10
C ARG A 1066 -30.71 7.69 -25.70
N LEU A 1067 -30.10 8.40 -26.66
CA LEU A 1067 -28.84 9.13 -26.49
C LEU A 1067 -28.97 10.54 -25.87
N GLY A 1068 -30.19 10.91 -25.44
CA GLY A 1068 -30.53 12.19 -24.84
C GLY A 1068 -31.69 12.88 -25.56
N GLU A 1069 -31.92 14.16 -25.23
CA GLU A 1069 -32.94 15.02 -25.86
C GLU A 1069 -32.42 15.74 -27.11
N PHE A 1070 -31.20 15.46 -27.58
CA PHE A 1070 -30.62 16.10 -28.78
C PHE A 1070 -31.08 15.38 -30.06
N GLU A 1071 -31.29 16.11 -31.16
CA GLU A 1071 -31.26 15.56 -32.52
C GLU A 1071 -29.94 14.80 -32.77
N LEU A 1072 -29.95 13.48 -32.60
CA LEU A 1072 -28.78 12.63 -32.81
C LEU A 1072 -28.32 12.70 -34.27
N THR A 1073 -27.38 13.59 -34.55
CA THR A 1073 -26.83 13.84 -35.89
C THR A 1073 -25.43 13.24 -36.00
N TRP A 1074 -25.05 12.79 -37.20
CA TRP A 1074 -23.74 12.23 -37.52
C TRP A 1074 -22.56 13.14 -37.12
N THR A 1075 -22.77 14.46 -37.17
CA THR A 1075 -21.80 15.48 -36.72
C THR A 1075 -21.52 15.41 -35.22
N ILE A 1076 -22.56 15.20 -34.40
CA ILE A 1076 -22.49 15.19 -32.94
C ILE A 1076 -21.88 13.88 -32.43
N LEU A 1077 -22.22 12.75 -33.07
CA LEU A 1077 -21.59 11.47 -32.79
C LEU A 1077 -20.06 11.55 -32.96
N ARG A 1078 -19.60 12.38 -33.91
CA ARG A 1078 -18.19 12.63 -34.23
C ARG A 1078 -17.55 13.76 -33.40
N ASP A 1079 -18.26 14.44 -32.50
CA ASP A 1079 -17.66 15.43 -31.59
C ASP A 1079 -16.68 14.73 -30.60
N GLU A 1080 -15.61 15.39 -30.16
CA GLU A 1080 -14.75 14.89 -29.09
C GLU A 1080 -15.47 14.96 -27.72
N ARG A 1081 -16.32 15.99 -27.55
CA ARG A 1081 -17.11 16.24 -26.33
C ARG A 1081 -18.10 15.10 -26.05
N PHE A 1082 -18.66 14.50 -27.10
CA PHE A 1082 -19.51 13.31 -26.99
C PHE A 1082 -18.78 12.13 -26.31
N GLY A 1083 -17.46 11.99 -26.50
CA GLY A 1083 -16.65 10.99 -25.79
C GLY A 1083 -16.54 11.26 -24.29
N THR A 1084 -16.41 12.53 -23.89
CA THR A 1084 -16.43 12.93 -22.47
C THR A 1084 -17.82 12.71 -21.84
N TYR A 1085 -18.89 12.99 -22.60
CA TYR A 1085 -20.27 12.73 -22.19
C TYR A 1085 -20.52 11.23 -21.97
N ALA A 1086 -20.12 10.39 -22.93
CA ALA A 1086 -20.16 8.93 -22.79
C ALA A 1086 -19.36 8.44 -21.58
N SER A 1087 -18.15 8.96 -21.37
CA SER A 1087 -17.30 8.65 -20.20
C SER A 1087 -17.99 8.98 -18.87
N THR A 1088 -18.71 10.11 -18.81
CA THR A 1088 -19.43 10.54 -17.61
C THR A 1088 -20.63 9.62 -17.30
N ILE A 1089 -21.39 9.19 -18.33
CA ILE A 1089 -22.50 8.24 -18.15
C ILE A 1089 -22.00 6.85 -17.77
N VAL A 1090 -20.93 6.35 -18.40
CA VAL A 1090 -20.31 5.07 -18.05
C VAL A 1090 -19.78 5.10 -16.61
N ALA A 1091 -19.19 6.21 -16.17
CA ALA A 1091 -18.77 6.41 -14.79
C ALA A 1091 -19.96 6.38 -13.80
N LEU A 1092 -21.08 7.04 -14.12
CA LEU A 1092 -22.30 6.99 -13.30
C LEU A 1092 -22.84 5.55 -13.18
N GLY A 1093 -23.02 4.86 -14.30
CA GLY A 1093 -23.49 3.46 -14.30
C GLY A 1093 -22.55 2.54 -13.52
N SER A 1094 -21.23 2.72 -13.68
CA SER A 1094 -20.22 1.99 -12.91
C SER A 1094 -20.27 2.29 -11.41
N LEU A 1095 -20.58 3.52 -10.99
CA LEU A 1095 -20.71 3.87 -9.58
C LEU A 1095 -21.89 3.11 -8.93
N LEU A 1096 -23.07 3.14 -9.57
CA LEU A 1096 -24.26 2.46 -9.04
C LEU A 1096 -24.05 0.95 -8.96
N LEU A 1097 -23.56 0.33 -10.04
CA LEU A 1097 -23.30 -1.11 -10.08
C LEU A 1097 -22.25 -1.58 -9.05
N THR A 1098 -21.21 -0.77 -8.81
CA THR A 1098 -20.17 -1.14 -7.83
C THR A 1098 -20.57 -0.84 -6.40
N LEU A 1099 -21.57 0.01 -6.18
CA LEU A 1099 -22.24 0.17 -4.89
C LEU A 1099 -23.18 -1.00 -4.60
N ASP A 1100 -23.90 -1.53 -5.60
CA ASP A 1100 -24.67 -2.79 -5.46
C ASP A 1100 -23.76 -4.01 -5.17
N ASP A 1101 -22.60 -4.10 -5.84
CA ASP A 1101 -21.58 -5.13 -5.57
C ASP A 1101 -20.95 -4.94 -4.17
N ALA A 1102 -20.76 -3.70 -3.71
CA ALA A 1102 -20.31 -3.40 -2.34
C ALA A 1102 -21.37 -3.77 -1.30
N GLU A 1103 -22.66 -3.50 -1.56
CA GLU A 1103 -23.77 -3.92 -0.69
C GLU A 1103 -23.77 -5.44 -0.53
N THR A 1104 -23.63 -6.17 -1.63
CA THR A 1104 -23.58 -7.64 -1.63
C THR A 1104 -22.38 -8.16 -0.83
N ALA A 1105 -21.20 -7.53 -0.97
CA ALA A 1105 -20.02 -7.88 -0.19
C ALA A 1105 -20.18 -7.56 1.31
N VAL A 1106 -20.87 -6.48 1.68
CA VAL A 1106 -21.17 -6.17 3.08
C VAL A 1106 -22.22 -7.12 3.65
N LYS A 1107 -23.29 -7.43 2.92
CA LYS A 1107 -24.29 -8.45 3.32
C LYS A 1107 -23.64 -9.81 3.63
N ALA A 1108 -22.66 -10.23 2.82
CA ALA A 1108 -21.86 -11.43 3.11
C ALA A 1108 -20.97 -11.32 4.38
N LEU A 1109 -20.57 -10.10 4.78
CA LEU A 1109 -19.73 -9.84 5.96
C LEU A 1109 -20.52 -9.67 7.28
N VAL A 1110 -21.70 -9.05 7.24
CA VAL A 1110 -22.49 -8.72 8.44
C VAL A 1110 -23.79 -9.55 8.58
N GLY A 1111 -24.17 -10.28 7.54
CA GLY A 1111 -25.43 -11.02 7.46
C GLY A 1111 -26.61 -10.17 6.99
N GLU A 1112 -27.72 -10.84 6.70
CA GLU A 1112 -28.98 -10.24 6.28
C GLU A 1112 -30.08 -10.46 7.32
N VAL A 1113 -30.88 -9.43 7.58
CA VAL A 1113 -32.14 -9.54 8.31
C VAL A 1113 -33.22 -9.96 7.32
N TYR A 1114 -33.52 -11.25 7.30
CA TYR A 1114 -34.55 -11.84 6.45
C TYR A 1114 -35.95 -11.34 6.83
N MET A 1115 -36.76 -11.02 5.82
CA MET A 1115 -38.16 -10.65 5.97
C MET A 1115 -39.04 -11.73 5.32
N PRO A 1116 -39.72 -12.59 6.10
CA PRO A 1116 -40.56 -13.65 5.58
C PRO A 1116 -41.60 -13.11 4.58
N GLY A 1117 -41.68 -13.74 3.40
CA GLY A 1117 -42.57 -13.31 2.31
C GLY A 1117 -42.03 -12.18 1.42
N TYR A 1118 -40.90 -11.55 1.75
CA TYR A 1118 -40.30 -10.52 0.88
C TYR A 1118 -39.86 -11.09 -0.47
N ASP A 1119 -39.23 -12.27 -0.49
CA ASP A 1119 -38.87 -12.93 -1.76
C ASP A 1119 -40.10 -13.27 -2.61
N TYR A 1120 -41.27 -13.58 -2.00
CA TYR A 1120 -42.54 -13.74 -2.73
C TYR A 1120 -43.03 -12.41 -3.32
N LEU A 1121 -42.90 -11.29 -2.61
CA LEU A 1121 -43.21 -9.97 -3.16
C LEU A 1121 -42.28 -9.58 -4.31
N VAL A 1122 -40.99 -9.91 -4.21
CA VAL A 1122 -40.00 -9.71 -5.30
C VAL A 1122 -40.31 -10.60 -6.50
N GLU A 1123 -40.69 -11.86 -6.27
CA GLU A 1123 -41.09 -12.79 -7.34
C GLU A 1123 -42.42 -12.39 -8.00
N ARG A 1124 -43.39 -11.91 -7.21
CA ARG A 1124 -44.66 -11.40 -7.72
C ARG A 1124 -44.45 -10.11 -8.52
N ALA A 1125 -43.67 -9.16 -8.01
CA ALA A 1125 -43.31 -7.95 -8.76
C ALA A 1125 -42.54 -8.26 -10.04
N ARG A 1126 -41.78 -9.38 -10.07
CA ARG A 1126 -41.13 -9.91 -11.28
C ARG A 1126 -42.12 -10.56 -12.26
N GLN A 1127 -43.22 -11.12 -11.79
CA GLN A 1127 -44.29 -11.69 -12.64
C GLN A 1127 -45.26 -10.60 -13.17
N GLU A 1128 -45.36 -9.47 -12.48
CA GLU A 1128 -46.16 -8.30 -12.88
C GLU A 1128 -45.42 -7.34 -13.85
N LEU A 1129 -44.14 -7.58 -14.14
CA LEU A 1129 -43.24 -6.79 -15.01
C LEU A 1129 -42.87 -7.53 -16.30
#